data_AF-A0A533W7P7-F1
#
_entry.id   AF-A0A533W7P7-F1
#
_cell.length_a   1.000
_cell.length_b   1.000
_cell.length_c   1.000
_cell.angle_alpha   90.00
_cell.angle_beta   90.00
_cell.angle_gamma   90.00
#
_symmetry.space_group_name_H-M   'P 1'
#
loop_
_entity.id
_entity.type
_entity.pdbx_description
1 polymer ?
#
loop_
_entity_poly.entity_id
_entity_poly.type
_entity_poly.pdbx_seq_one_letter_code
_entity_poly.pdbx_strand_id
1 'polypeptide(L)'
;MLKNKSNLHYLVQTLRNIVQTLLDNKVLLFKAAVIISAVIVLYYSDLSLIFGNALKFTTGNITNYVITIPFLSAFIIYRKRNVLRVSATLDRGNRLQRIRLDDVVGVTLCGVAVILYLAGSATLYALEFHVLSLPIFLVGSTIIVFNFGTLRHAFVAIMLTLYLQPPPGEIISELAADLSWTSAVIVEGLMAPLGLPISLDSSFGSPALVIEGINGTKTPFFVGEPSSGVFSTIGLSLFAIFVAYIIRGPAWKRVVLFAAGFPLFYLLNTLRIAIVLSLWYLWGENVSEAYHTISGASMVAIGTLIILLVGEKALKLNIRSPKIPLDKCNICDKCLMAHESMCLACGRVLGKMKQTLGKSIERMAVVIFIALIATSLVVTSTYSGNASKKLSDLDITKIVGPETTEYLLPQISGWDLKYAYRDSRIESILNQDAALAFRYIRATPGIGEAGSNSADNPSLYSSIQISTGHHVWEDSLITYPSRVGRPGATLLESGDVVISHDKAGKFLLFKRIGSTSTEAIVYWFERTPLRFGSNFENRNVLISIWANTDSLARKGVIGAADDSASIKDLFLSLARPISKYWDEQAATLNSGNELLFKFIRTNIYALLIICILPFALFWAYREARRASLSSKMHELYRQLTSEDKYFLEALLQSIRGNKLSTGNSIAKTYALISKRELSDDQLANMLHVARRTGLAAEAIASVNDESLLVWKMNFKVKRKRAPNAYATKIRDFRKIFLSRSQR
;
A
#
# COMPACT_ATOMS: atom_id res chain seq x y z
N MET A 1 5.93 -21.10 -46.07
CA MET A 1 6.07 -22.15 -45.05
C MET A 1 7.48 -22.29 -44.43
N LEU A 2 8.59 -21.96 -45.11
CA LEU A 2 9.95 -22.10 -44.54
C LEU A 2 10.32 -21.09 -43.43
N LYS A 3 9.67 -19.92 -43.37
CA LYS A 3 9.84 -18.90 -42.30
C LYS A 3 9.32 -19.34 -40.92
N ASN A 4 8.53 -20.42 -40.85
CA ASN A 4 7.94 -20.91 -39.59
C ASN A 4 8.89 -21.82 -38.80
N LYS A 5 9.84 -22.49 -39.48
CA LYS A 5 10.84 -23.36 -38.81
C LYS A 5 11.87 -22.56 -37.99
N SER A 6 12.26 -21.37 -38.42
CA SER A 6 13.20 -20.51 -37.67
C SER A 6 12.57 -19.94 -36.40
N ASN A 7 11.30 -19.53 -36.47
CA ASN A 7 10.55 -19.04 -35.30
C ASN A 7 10.30 -20.16 -34.29
N LEU A 8 9.96 -21.36 -34.76
CA LEU A 8 9.80 -22.53 -33.89
C LEU A 8 11.13 -22.94 -33.24
N HIS A 9 12.24 -22.93 -33.98
CA HIS A 9 13.56 -23.25 -33.41
C HIS A 9 13.98 -22.21 -32.35
N TYR A 10 13.77 -20.92 -32.61
CA TYR A 10 14.02 -19.84 -31.65
C TYR A 10 13.15 -19.98 -30.40
N LEU A 11 11.87 -20.33 -30.56
CA LEU A 11 10.93 -20.52 -29.45
C LEU A 11 11.30 -21.74 -28.61
N VAL A 12 11.66 -22.87 -29.24
CA VAL A 12 12.13 -24.09 -28.57
C VAL A 12 13.45 -23.83 -27.83
N GLN A 13 14.38 -23.08 -28.42
CA GLN A 13 15.65 -22.76 -27.78
C GLN A 13 15.46 -21.76 -26.62
N THR A 14 14.56 -20.79 -26.78
CA THR A 14 14.14 -19.89 -25.70
C THR A 14 13.50 -20.66 -24.55
N LEU A 15 12.58 -21.58 -24.83
CA LEU A 15 11.95 -22.46 -23.83
C LEU A 15 12.99 -23.33 -23.13
N ARG A 16 13.93 -23.94 -23.88
CA ARG A 16 15.01 -24.75 -23.29
C ARG A 16 15.89 -23.91 -22.36
N ASN A 17 16.24 -22.69 -22.76
CA ASN A 17 17.02 -21.76 -21.93
C ASN A 17 16.25 -21.35 -20.66
N ILE A 18 14.93 -21.13 -20.77
CA ILE A 18 14.06 -20.84 -19.62
C ILE A 18 14.03 -22.04 -18.67
N VAL A 19 13.75 -23.25 -19.17
CA VAL A 19 13.73 -24.48 -18.37
C VAL A 19 15.07 -24.70 -17.69
N GLN A 20 16.19 -24.60 -18.41
CA GLN A 20 17.51 -24.76 -17.81
C GLN A 20 17.79 -23.71 -16.73
N THR A 21 17.33 -22.46 -16.93
CA THR A 21 17.44 -21.40 -15.92
C THR A 21 16.59 -21.70 -14.69
N LEU A 22 15.40 -22.26 -14.85
CA LEU A 22 14.55 -22.70 -13.73
C LEU A 22 15.21 -23.86 -12.97
N LEU A 23 15.74 -24.85 -13.69
CA LEU A 23 16.44 -26.00 -13.11
C LEU A 23 17.70 -25.57 -12.33
N ASP A 24 18.45 -24.61 -12.86
CA ASP A 24 19.66 -24.06 -12.24
C ASP A 24 19.35 -23.22 -10.98
N ASN A 25 18.11 -22.74 -10.84
CA ASN A 25 17.66 -21.87 -9.75
C ASN A 25 16.56 -22.48 -8.86
N LYS A 26 16.34 -23.80 -8.93
CA LYS A 26 15.27 -24.50 -8.16
C LYS A 26 15.20 -24.09 -6.69
N VAL A 27 16.34 -24.00 -6.01
CA VAL A 27 16.39 -23.64 -4.58
C VAL A 27 15.90 -22.22 -4.33
N LEU A 28 16.27 -21.26 -5.19
CA LEU A 28 15.81 -19.88 -5.08
C LEU A 28 14.31 -19.76 -5.37
N LEU A 29 13.84 -20.49 -6.38
CA LEU A 29 12.42 -20.54 -6.72
C LEU A 29 11.60 -21.17 -5.60
N PHE A 30 12.09 -22.25 -5.00
CA PHE A 30 11.44 -22.88 -3.85
C PHE A 30 11.33 -21.93 -2.66
N LYS A 31 12.42 -21.22 -2.33
CA LYS A 31 12.42 -20.17 -1.31
C LYS A 31 11.40 -19.06 -1.59
N ALA A 32 11.34 -18.59 -2.83
CA ALA A 32 10.36 -17.58 -3.24
C ALA A 32 8.93 -18.13 -3.16
N ALA A 33 8.71 -19.39 -3.55
CA ALA A 33 7.42 -20.06 -3.46
C ALA A 33 6.95 -20.20 -2.01
N VAL A 34 7.84 -20.46 -1.05
CA VAL A 34 7.49 -20.47 0.38
C VAL A 34 6.97 -19.11 0.83
N ILE A 35 7.64 -18.02 0.47
CA ILE A 35 7.19 -16.66 0.82
C ILE A 35 5.84 -16.36 0.17
N ILE A 36 5.68 -16.64 -1.13
CA ILE A 36 4.44 -16.43 -1.86
C ILE A 36 3.30 -17.25 -1.25
N SER A 37 3.55 -18.52 -0.90
CA SER A 37 2.55 -19.38 -0.28
C SER A 37 2.14 -18.86 1.10
N ALA A 38 3.10 -18.41 1.92
CA ALA A 38 2.82 -17.79 3.21
C ALA A 38 1.97 -16.52 3.09
N VAL A 39 2.23 -15.68 2.06
CA VAL A 39 1.41 -14.51 1.76
C VAL A 39 0.01 -14.91 1.32
N ILE A 40 -0.13 -15.88 0.41
CA ILE A 40 -1.45 -16.35 -0.05
C ILE A 40 -2.24 -16.90 1.14
N VAL A 41 -1.64 -17.74 1.98
CA VAL A 41 -2.32 -18.34 3.14
C VAL A 41 -2.77 -17.28 4.15
N LEU A 42 -1.94 -16.27 4.42
CA LEU A 42 -2.26 -15.24 5.40
C LEU A 42 -3.25 -14.20 4.87
N TYR A 43 -3.13 -13.80 3.60
CA TYR A 43 -3.88 -12.70 3.00
C TYR A 43 -4.90 -13.16 1.95
N TYR A 44 -5.30 -14.44 1.93
CA TYR A 44 -6.16 -15.01 0.88
C TYR A 44 -7.44 -14.19 0.70
N SER A 45 -8.15 -13.93 1.80
CA SER A 45 -9.42 -13.20 1.77
C SER A 45 -9.24 -11.78 1.24
N ASP A 46 -8.26 -11.04 1.77
CA ASP A 46 -7.98 -9.66 1.37
C ASP A 46 -7.56 -9.57 -0.11
N LEU A 47 -6.66 -10.45 -0.55
CA LEU A 47 -6.22 -10.51 -1.95
C LEU A 47 -7.37 -10.90 -2.87
N SER A 48 -8.22 -11.86 -2.47
CA SER A 48 -9.38 -12.26 -3.28
C SER A 48 -10.37 -11.11 -3.46
N LEU A 49 -10.60 -10.30 -2.42
CA LEU A 49 -11.43 -9.10 -2.48
C LEU A 49 -10.81 -8.05 -3.40
N ILE A 50 -9.53 -7.74 -3.22
CA ILE A 50 -8.82 -6.71 -4.01
C ILE A 50 -8.76 -7.10 -5.49
N PHE A 51 -8.35 -8.32 -5.81
CA PHE A 51 -8.27 -8.79 -7.19
C PHE A 51 -9.67 -9.00 -7.79
N GLY A 52 -10.64 -9.44 -7.00
CA GLY A 52 -12.03 -9.54 -7.42
C GLY A 52 -12.61 -8.18 -7.81
N ASN A 53 -12.33 -7.14 -7.01
CA ASN A 53 -12.67 -5.77 -7.36
C ASN A 53 -11.90 -5.31 -8.60
N ALA A 54 -10.59 -5.54 -8.68
CA ALA A 54 -9.77 -5.10 -9.80
C ALA A 54 -10.17 -5.72 -11.16
N LEU A 55 -10.86 -6.87 -11.15
CA LEU A 55 -11.38 -7.54 -12.36
C LEU A 55 -12.72 -6.96 -12.84
N LYS A 56 -13.40 -6.13 -12.05
CA LYS A 56 -14.64 -5.45 -12.45
C LYS A 56 -14.31 -4.23 -13.31
N PHE A 57 -14.33 -4.39 -14.64
CA PHE A 57 -14.08 -3.28 -15.57
C PHE A 57 -15.28 -2.33 -15.65
N THR A 58 -15.41 -1.41 -14.70
CA THR A 58 -16.40 -0.32 -14.71
C THR A 58 -15.70 1.05 -14.68
N THR A 59 -16.38 2.09 -15.17
CA THR A 59 -15.84 3.47 -15.27
C THR A 59 -15.40 4.04 -13.92
N GLY A 60 -16.09 3.70 -12.84
CA GLY A 60 -15.77 4.14 -11.47
C GLY A 60 -14.76 3.29 -10.72
N ASN A 61 -14.24 2.21 -11.31
CA ASN A 61 -13.35 1.31 -10.57
C ASN A 61 -11.89 1.79 -10.56
N ILE A 62 -11.44 2.18 -9.37
CA ILE A 62 -10.10 2.67 -9.11
C ILE A 62 -9.04 1.57 -9.15
N THR A 63 -9.43 0.31 -8.98
CA THR A 63 -8.51 -0.79 -8.64
C THR A 63 -7.94 -1.54 -9.85
N ASN A 64 -8.36 -1.26 -11.08
CA ASN A 64 -7.93 -2.02 -12.27
C ASN A 64 -6.39 -2.06 -12.46
N TYR A 65 -5.68 -1.01 -12.05
CA TYR A 65 -4.21 -0.98 -12.14
C TYR A 65 -3.53 -2.05 -11.26
N VAL A 66 -4.21 -2.53 -10.22
CA VAL A 66 -3.68 -3.55 -9.29
C VAL A 66 -3.32 -4.84 -10.02
N ILE A 67 -4.06 -5.21 -11.06
CA ILE A 67 -3.77 -6.39 -11.89
C ILE A 67 -2.34 -6.35 -12.45
N THR A 68 -1.78 -5.17 -12.66
CA THR A 68 -0.45 -5.01 -13.26
C THR A 68 0.69 -5.22 -12.27
N ILE A 69 0.45 -5.05 -10.95
CA ILE A 69 1.47 -5.09 -9.91
C ILE A 69 2.26 -6.41 -9.88
N PRO A 70 1.61 -7.61 -9.94
CA PRO A 70 2.34 -8.88 -10.01
C PRO A 70 3.29 -8.96 -11.20
N PHE A 71 2.88 -8.46 -12.38
CA PHE A 71 3.68 -8.49 -13.60
C PHE A 71 4.87 -7.52 -13.53
N LEU A 72 4.65 -6.29 -13.03
CA LEU A 72 5.72 -5.31 -12.83
C LEU A 72 6.75 -5.82 -11.81
N SER A 73 6.28 -6.40 -10.71
CA SER A 73 7.13 -6.98 -9.67
C SER A 73 7.94 -8.16 -10.20
N ALA A 74 7.31 -9.08 -10.94
CA ALA A 74 7.98 -10.21 -11.58
C ALA A 74 9.03 -9.74 -12.60
N PHE A 75 8.73 -8.70 -13.38
CA PHE A 75 9.68 -8.11 -14.32
C PHE A 75 10.92 -7.52 -13.61
N ILE A 76 10.72 -6.77 -12.52
CA ILE A 76 11.84 -6.21 -11.72
C ILE A 76 12.72 -7.33 -11.16
N ILE A 77 12.10 -8.38 -10.61
CA ILE A 77 12.81 -9.56 -10.08
C ILE A 77 13.58 -10.26 -11.19
N TYR A 78 12.94 -10.51 -12.34
CA TYR A 78 13.56 -11.15 -13.50
C TYR A 78 14.76 -10.35 -14.02
N ARG A 79 14.63 -9.02 -14.09
CA ARG A 79 15.71 -8.13 -14.50
C ARG A 79 16.90 -8.22 -13.54
N LYS A 80 16.66 -8.30 -12.24
CA LYS A 80 17.70 -8.40 -11.20
C LYS A 80 18.13 -9.85 -10.90
N ARG A 81 17.68 -10.86 -11.64
CA ARG A 81 17.90 -12.29 -11.33
C ARG A 81 19.36 -12.67 -11.08
N ASN A 82 20.31 -12.13 -11.85
CA ASN A 82 21.74 -12.43 -11.67
C ASN A 82 22.23 -11.87 -10.33
N VAL A 83 21.88 -10.61 -10.03
CA VAL A 83 22.23 -9.95 -8.77
C VAL A 83 21.55 -10.63 -7.58
N LEU A 84 20.28 -11.00 -7.70
CA LEU A 84 19.53 -11.71 -6.66
C LEU A 84 20.12 -13.09 -6.40
N ARG A 85 20.47 -13.83 -7.45
CA ARG A 85 21.12 -15.15 -7.34
C ARG A 85 22.41 -15.05 -6.53
N VAL A 86 23.28 -14.10 -6.88
CA VAL A 86 24.55 -13.90 -6.19
C VAL A 86 24.35 -13.35 -4.78
N SER A 87 23.43 -12.42 -4.58
CA SER A 87 23.17 -11.85 -3.24
C SER A 87 22.56 -12.88 -2.28
N ALA A 88 21.75 -13.80 -2.80
CA ALA A 88 21.15 -14.87 -2.03
C ALA A 88 22.16 -15.97 -1.65
N THR A 89 23.19 -16.21 -2.47
CA THR A 89 24.27 -17.18 -2.19
C THR A 89 25.37 -16.60 -1.32
N LEU A 90 25.60 -15.29 -1.38
CA LEU A 90 26.64 -14.62 -0.60
C LEU A 90 26.22 -14.52 0.88
N ASP A 91 26.35 -15.64 1.59
CA ASP A 91 26.08 -15.69 3.02
C ASP A 91 27.20 -14.95 3.78
N ARG A 92 26.89 -13.75 4.27
CA ARG A 92 27.81 -12.93 5.10
C ARG A 92 27.98 -13.44 6.53
N GLY A 93 27.35 -14.56 6.90
CA GLY A 93 27.43 -15.12 8.23
C GLY A 93 28.87 -15.57 8.55
N ASN A 94 29.46 -14.98 9.60
CA ASN A 94 30.57 -15.62 10.29
C ASN A 94 30.10 -17.03 10.66
N ARG A 95 30.81 -18.05 10.18
CA ARG A 95 30.55 -19.49 10.44
C ARG A 95 30.35 -19.83 11.93
N LEU A 96 30.75 -18.92 12.82
CA LEU A 96 30.76 -19.03 14.28
C LEU A 96 29.50 -18.49 14.98
N GLN A 97 28.58 -17.77 14.32
CA GLN A 97 27.35 -17.27 14.97
C GLN A 97 26.12 -18.02 14.44
N ARG A 98 25.45 -18.76 15.35
CA ARG A 98 24.24 -19.54 15.05
C ARG A 98 23.02 -18.64 14.77
N ILE A 99 22.98 -17.40 15.29
CA ILE A 99 21.89 -16.43 15.09
C ILE A 99 22.40 -15.22 14.28
N ARG A 100 21.78 -14.92 13.14
CA ARG A 100 22.13 -13.74 12.32
C ARG A 100 21.21 -12.57 12.69
N LEU A 101 21.73 -11.35 12.55
CA LEU A 101 20.88 -10.14 12.66
C LEU A 101 19.72 -10.18 11.68
N ASP A 102 19.97 -10.70 10.49
CA ASP A 102 18.97 -10.89 9.45
C ASP A 102 17.76 -11.66 10.00
N ASP A 103 18.00 -12.75 10.74
CA ASP A 103 16.94 -13.59 11.32
C ASP A 103 16.14 -12.80 12.37
N VAL A 104 16.82 -12.08 13.29
CA VAL A 104 16.17 -11.30 14.35
C VAL A 104 15.34 -10.15 13.78
N VAL A 105 15.88 -9.39 12.82
CA VAL A 105 15.15 -8.30 12.16
C VAL A 105 13.95 -8.86 11.39
N GLY A 106 14.18 -9.93 10.64
CA GLY A 106 13.14 -10.54 9.82
C GLY A 106 11.97 -11.04 10.66
N VAL A 107 12.24 -11.76 11.76
CA VAL A 107 11.20 -12.23 12.70
C VAL A 107 10.47 -11.07 13.35
N THR A 108 11.20 -10.02 13.75
CA THR A 108 10.59 -8.81 14.33
C THR A 108 9.62 -8.15 13.35
N LEU A 109 10.02 -7.98 12.10
CA LEU A 109 9.16 -7.39 11.06
C LEU A 109 7.95 -8.27 10.75
N CYS A 110 8.12 -9.59 10.66
CA CYS A 110 6.99 -10.50 10.51
C CYS A 110 6.03 -10.42 11.71
N GLY A 111 6.54 -10.34 12.94
CA GLY A 111 5.73 -10.16 14.14
C GLY A 111 4.95 -8.85 14.15
N VAL A 112 5.61 -7.73 13.80
CA VAL A 112 4.95 -6.42 13.63
C VAL A 112 3.86 -6.48 12.57
N ALA A 113 4.12 -7.15 11.43
CA ALA A 113 3.11 -7.31 10.39
C ALA A 113 1.89 -8.10 10.88
N VAL A 114 2.10 -9.19 11.62
CA VAL A 114 1.00 -9.99 12.20
C VAL A 114 0.23 -9.19 13.25
N ILE A 115 0.90 -8.44 14.12
CA ILE A 115 0.21 -7.57 15.09
C ILE A 115 -0.60 -6.51 14.37
N LEU A 116 -0.05 -5.87 13.34
CA LEU A 116 -0.75 -4.86 12.54
C LEU A 116 -1.97 -5.46 11.85
N TYR A 117 -1.86 -6.67 11.31
CA TYR A 117 -2.97 -7.41 10.72
C TYR A 117 -4.08 -7.64 11.75
N LEU A 118 -3.75 -8.25 12.89
CA LEU A 118 -4.73 -8.59 13.93
C LEU A 118 -5.35 -7.35 14.58
N ALA A 119 -4.55 -6.30 14.80
CA ALA A 119 -5.06 -5.01 15.27
C ALA A 119 -6.00 -4.39 14.24
N GLY A 120 -5.62 -4.42 12.96
CA GLY A 120 -6.44 -3.98 11.84
C GLY A 120 -7.80 -4.67 11.81
N SER A 121 -7.83 -6.00 12.02
CA SER A 121 -9.08 -6.78 12.12
C SER A 121 -10.04 -6.27 13.20
N ALA A 122 -9.53 -5.65 14.26
CA ALA A 122 -10.32 -5.06 15.35
C ALA A 122 -10.75 -3.60 15.08
N THR A 123 -10.37 -3.03 13.94
CA THR A 123 -10.72 -1.65 13.53
C THR A 123 -11.73 -1.63 12.39
N LEU A 124 -12.26 -0.43 12.13
CA LEU A 124 -13.10 -0.18 10.97
C LEU A 124 -12.34 -0.14 9.62
N TYR A 125 -11.00 -0.15 9.65
CA TYR A 125 -10.14 -0.09 8.46
C TYR A 125 -9.33 -1.38 8.27
N ALA A 126 -9.97 -2.53 8.52
CA ALA A 126 -9.26 -3.81 8.54
C ALA A 126 -8.52 -4.10 7.23
N LEU A 127 -9.17 -3.87 6.08
CA LEU A 127 -8.56 -4.14 4.77
C LEU A 127 -7.30 -3.28 4.56
N GLU A 128 -7.36 -1.99 4.92
CA GLU A 128 -6.27 -1.04 4.80
C GLU A 128 -5.07 -1.48 5.66
N PHE A 129 -5.32 -1.85 6.92
CA PHE A 129 -4.27 -2.34 7.82
C PHE A 129 -3.70 -3.71 7.39
N HIS A 130 -4.53 -4.62 6.90
CA HIS A 130 -4.10 -5.91 6.36
C HIS A 130 -3.20 -5.70 5.13
N VAL A 131 -3.61 -4.87 4.18
CA VAL A 131 -2.79 -4.60 2.98
C VAL A 131 -1.51 -3.86 3.35
N LEU A 132 -1.55 -2.96 4.33
CA LEU A 132 -0.35 -2.27 4.83
C LEU A 132 0.63 -3.24 5.53
N SER A 133 0.15 -4.30 6.18
CA SER A 133 1.02 -5.29 6.82
C SER A 133 1.71 -6.22 5.81
N LEU A 134 1.14 -6.42 4.63
CA LEU A 134 1.69 -7.28 3.56
C LEU A 134 3.13 -6.92 3.14
N PRO A 135 3.48 -5.66 2.77
CA PRO A 135 4.85 -5.31 2.41
C PRO A 135 5.81 -5.48 3.60
N ILE A 136 5.37 -5.21 4.82
CA ILE A 136 6.19 -5.43 6.03
C ILE A 136 6.49 -6.93 6.20
N PHE A 137 5.48 -7.78 6.01
CA PHE A 137 5.64 -9.24 6.05
C PHE A 137 6.56 -9.75 4.92
N LEU A 138 6.43 -9.22 3.70
CA LEU A 138 7.32 -9.54 2.58
C LEU A 138 8.76 -9.12 2.85
N VAL A 139 9.00 -7.95 3.44
CA VAL A 139 10.33 -7.50 3.85
C VAL A 139 10.90 -8.46 4.90
N GLY A 140 10.14 -8.76 5.96
CA GLY A 140 10.57 -9.66 7.04
C GLY A 140 10.91 -11.06 6.52
N SER A 141 9.99 -11.70 5.80
CA SER A 141 10.16 -13.04 5.25
C SER A 141 11.30 -13.13 4.22
N THR A 142 11.51 -12.09 3.40
CA THR A 142 12.65 -12.01 2.47
C THR A 142 13.98 -11.96 3.21
N ILE A 143 14.07 -11.22 4.32
CA ILE A 143 15.29 -11.17 5.13
C ILE A 143 15.54 -12.54 5.78
N ILE A 144 14.53 -13.18 6.37
CA ILE A 144 14.63 -14.51 7.00
C ILE A 144 15.13 -15.55 6.00
N VAL A 145 14.43 -15.72 4.88
CA VAL A 145 14.67 -16.82 3.92
C VAL A 145 15.93 -16.58 3.09
N PHE A 146 16.27 -15.31 2.83
CA PHE A 146 17.45 -14.91 2.06
C PHE A 146 18.47 -14.15 2.93
N ASN A 147 18.40 -12.81 2.90
CA ASN A 147 19.24 -11.86 3.64
C ASN A 147 18.95 -10.40 3.21
N PHE A 148 19.54 -9.43 3.90
CA PHE A 148 19.45 -8.00 3.55
C PHE A 148 19.98 -7.65 2.14
N GLY A 149 20.97 -8.39 1.64
CA GLY A 149 21.51 -8.18 0.29
C GLY A 149 20.47 -8.45 -0.78
N THR A 150 19.76 -9.58 -0.67
CA THR A 150 18.63 -9.91 -1.54
C THR A 150 17.50 -8.90 -1.40
N LEU A 151 17.11 -8.55 -0.17
CA LEU A 151 16.07 -7.55 0.08
C LEU A 151 16.39 -6.24 -0.63
N ARG A 152 17.61 -5.71 -0.53
CA ARG A 152 18.00 -4.45 -1.19
C ARG A 152 17.71 -4.44 -2.68
N HIS A 153 17.84 -5.58 -3.35
CA HIS A 153 17.61 -5.70 -4.79
C HIS A 153 16.15 -6.05 -5.14
N ALA A 154 15.41 -6.67 -4.23
CA ALA A 154 13.97 -6.94 -4.35
C ALA A 154 13.08 -5.81 -3.80
N PHE A 155 13.66 -4.84 -3.07
CA PHE A 155 12.92 -3.85 -2.29
C PHE A 155 11.90 -3.09 -3.11
N VAL A 156 12.27 -2.64 -4.31
CA VAL A 156 11.34 -1.90 -5.17
C VAL A 156 10.15 -2.76 -5.57
N ALA A 157 10.36 -4.04 -5.93
CA ALA A 157 9.26 -4.95 -6.25
C ALA A 157 8.32 -5.18 -5.04
N ILE A 158 8.88 -5.27 -3.83
CA ILE A 158 8.08 -5.37 -2.60
C ILE A 158 7.33 -4.07 -2.33
N MET A 159 7.94 -2.91 -2.52
CA MET A 159 7.26 -1.62 -2.31
C MET A 159 6.14 -1.37 -3.31
N LEU A 160 6.16 -1.97 -4.51
CA LEU A 160 5.02 -1.89 -5.43
C LEU A 160 3.76 -2.54 -4.84
N THR A 161 3.86 -3.42 -3.84
CA THR A 161 2.65 -3.97 -3.18
C THR A 161 1.95 -2.96 -2.29
N LEU A 162 2.56 -1.82 -1.96
CA LEU A 162 1.86 -0.72 -1.29
C LEU A 162 0.73 -0.14 -2.17
N TYR A 163 0.86 -0.25 -3.49
CA TYR A 163 -0.19 0.12 -4.44
C TYR A 163 -1.36 -0.88 -4.45
N LEU A 164 -1.31 -1.98 -3.70
CA LEU A 164 -2.51 -2.80 -3.46
C LEU A 164 -3.51 -2.07 -2.55
N GLN A 165 -3.04 -1.12 -1.75
CA GLN A 165 -3.87 -0.36 -0.84
C GLN A 165 -4.50 0.80 -1.62
N PRO A 166 -5.84 0.85 -1.76
CA PRO A 166 -6.48 2.08 -2.22
C PRO A 166 -6.18 3.19 -1.20
N PRO A 167 -5.82 4.40 -1.65
CA PRO A 167 -5.70 5.53 -0.73
C PRO A 167 -7.03 5.76 0.03
N PRO A 168 -6.99 6.34 1.24
CA PRO A 168 -8.20 6.70 1.98
C PRO A 168 -9.15 7.51 1.10
N GLY A 169 -10.43 7.13 1.09
CA GLY A 169 -11.43 7.72 0.21
C GLY A 169 -11.54 9.24 0.37
N GLU A 170 -11.37 9.74 1.60
CA GLU A 170 -11.42 11.17 1.91
C GLU A 170 -10.37 11.97 1.13
N ILE A 171 -9.14 11.45 1.05
CA ILE A 171 -8.02 12.06 0.32
C ILE A 171 -8.30 12.02 -1.19
N ILE A 172 -8.84 10.90 -1.68
CA ILE A 172 -9.16 10.73 -3.10
C ILE A 172 -10.26 11.70 -3.50
N SER A 173 -11.34 11.79 -2.74
CA SER A 173 -12.48 12.64 -3.04
C SER A 173 -12.13 14.13 -3.00
N GLU A 174 -11.25 14.54 -2.06
CA GLU A 174 -10.74 15.93 -2.02
C GLU A 174 -9.90 16.24 -3.27
N LEU A 175 -8.90 15.41 -3.58
CA LEU A 175 -8.08 15.58 -4.77
C LEU A 175 -8.89 15.53 -6.06
N ALA A 176 -9.94 14.70 -6.09
CA ALA A 176 -10.80 14.53 -7.25
C ALA A 176 -11.65 15.77 -7.49
N ALA A 177 -12.18 16.41 -6.46
CA ALA A 177 -12.95 17.63 -6.60
C ALA A 177 -12.10 18.73 -7.28
N ASP A 178 -10.88 18.94 -6.79
CA ASP A 178 -9.96 19.95 -7.34
C ASP A 178 -9.55 19.64 -8.79
N LEU A 179 -9.20 18.38 -9.07
CA LEU A 179 -8.79 17.96 -10.41
C LEU A 179 -9.97 17.96 -11.40
N SER A 180 -11.18 17.66 -10.95
CA SER A 180 -12.40 17.75 -11.78
C SER A 180 -12.66 19.19 -12.22
N TRP A 181 -12.57 20.15 -11.30
CA TRP A 181 -12.82 21.57 -11.62
C TRP A 181 -11.83 22.10 -12.63
N THR A 182 -10.54 21.90 -12.34
CA THR A 182 -9.46 22.34 -13.23
C THR A 182 -9.52 21.65 -14.59
N SER A 183 -9.87 20.36 -14.64
CA SER A 183 -10.04 19.64 -15.91
C SER A 183 -11.21 20.20 -16.72
N ALA A 184 -12.36 20.46 -16.09
CA ALA A 184 -13.55 20.95 -16.77
C ALA A 184 -13.35 22.34 -17.41
N VAL A 185 -12.71 23.26 -16.68
CA VAL A 185 -12.35 24.60 -17.21
C VAL A 185 -11.45 24.49 -18.44
N ILE A 186 -10.44 23.62 -18.41
CA ILE A 186 -9.54 23.45 -19.56
C ILE A 186 -10.29 22.82 -20.74
N VAL A 187 -11.18 21.86 -20.49
CA VAL A 187 -11.97 21.23 -21.55
C VAL A 187 -12.92 22.22 -22.20
N GLU A 188 -13.64 23.03 -21.43
CA GLU A 188 -14.50 24.10 -21.98
C GLU A 188 -13.67 25.04 -22.88
N GLY A 189 -12.53 25.54 -22.37
CA GLY A 189 -11.64 26.42 -23.13
C GLY A 189 -11.04 25.78 -24.38
N LEU A 190 -10.88 24.45 -24.41
CA LEU A 190 -10.40 23.71 -25.59
C LEU A 190 -11.51 23.45 -26.61
N MET A 191 -12.73 23.17 -26.16
CA MET A 191 -13.83 22.74 -27.02
C MET A 191 -14.66 23.90 -27.60
N ALA A 192 -14.86 24.99 -26.84
CA ALA A 192 -15.65 26.12 -27.32
C ALA A 192 -15.08 26.75 -28.63
N PRO A 193 -13.74 26.92 -28.79
CA PRO A 193 -13.17 27.40 -30.06
C PRO A 193 -13.31 26.42 -31.23
N LEU A 194 -13.53 25.13 -30.96
CA LEU A 194 -13.74 24.09 -31.98
C LEU A 194 -15.20 24.03 -32.45
N GLY A 195 -16.07 24.93 -31.97
CA GLY A 195 -17.47 25.02 -32.37
C GLY A 195 -18.39 24.02 -31.67
N LEU A 196 -17.92 23.36 -30.61
CA LEU A 196 -18.76 22.54 -29.75
C LEU A 196 -19.51 23.46 -28.76
N PRO A 197 -20.86 23.47 -28.77
CA PRO A 197 -21.65 24.33 -27.88
C PRO A 197 -21.67 23.73 -26.47
N ILE A 198 -20.58 23.93 -25.76
CA ILE A 198 -20.36 23.45 -24.39
C ILE A 198 -20.28 24.68 -23.48
N SER A 199 -20.98 24.62 -22.36
CA SER A 199 -20.87 25.60 -21.29
C SER A 199 -20.60 24.91 -19.97
N LEU A 200 -19.72 25.49 -19.16
CA LEU A 200 -19.47 25.03 -17.81
C LEU A 200 -20.60 25.52 -16.91
N ASP A 201 -21.36 24.56 -16.40
CA ASP A 201 -22.37 24.80 -15.39
C ASP A 201 -21.85 24.36 -14.03
N SER A 202 -21.76 25.33 -13.12
CA SER A 202 -21.42 25.11 -11.72
C SER A 202 -22.65 24.91 -10.84
N SER A 203 -23.84 25.00 -11.42
CA SER A 203 -25.10 24.94 -10.68
C SER A 203 -25.16 23.63 -9.91
N PHE A 204 -24.96 22.47 -10.54
CA PHE A 204 -24.97 21.15 -9.88
C PHE A 204 -23.71 20.84 -9.07
N GLY A 205 -22.74 21.75 -9.15
CA GLY A 205 -21.66 21.90 -8.22
C GLY A 205 -20.46 20.97 -8.35
N SER A 206 -20.65 19.72 -8.76
CA SER A 206 -19.58 19.07 -9.50
C SER A 206 -19.59 19.78 -10.86
N PRO A 207 -18.43 20.19 -11.39
CA PRO A 207 -18.37 20.88 -12.67
C PRO A 207 -19.08 20.04 -13.73
N ALA A 208 -20.15 20.60 -14.29
CA ALA A 208 -20.94 19.96 -15.33
C ALA A 208 -20.65 20.66 -16.66
N LEU A 209 -20.21 19.90 -17.65
CA LEU A 209 -20.05 20.39 -19.01
C LEU A 209 -21.38 20.16 -19.73
N VAL A 210 -22.17 21.21 -19.91
CA VAL A 210 -23.48 21.15 -20.54
C VAL A 210 -23.32 21.23 -22.04
N ILE A 211 -23.64 20.13 -22.72
CA ILE A 211 -23.65 20.05 -24.18
C ILE A 211 -25.03 20.48 -24.66
N GLU A 212 -25.08 21.42 -25.60
CA GLU A 212 -26.30 21.78 -26.31
C GLU A 212 -26.41 20.97 -27.61
N GLY A 213 -27.35 20.03 -27.65
CA GLY A 213 -27.61 19.22 -28.83
C GLY A 213 -28.21 20.02 -29.98
N ILE A 214 -28.16 19.46 -31.19
CA ILE A 214 -28.71 20.07 -32.42
C ILE A 214 -30.22 20.41 -32.29
N ASN A 215 -30.93 19.70 -31.41
CA ASN A 215 -32.35 19.91 -31.13
C ASN A 215 -32.62 20.93 -29.99
N GLY A 216 -31.60 21.65 -29.50
CA GLY A 216 -31.69 22.58 -28.37
C GLY A 216 -31.76 21.90 -26.99
N THR A 217 -31.61 20.57 -26.93
CA THR A 217 -31.59 19.81 -25.68
C THR A 217 -30.27 20.01 -24.94
N LYS A 218 -30.33 20.48 -23.70
CA LYS A 218 -29.16 20.65 -22.84
C LYS A 218 -28.94 19.41 -21.98
N THR A 219 -27.83 18.72 -22.19
CA THR A 219 -27.48 17.51 -21.43
C THR A 219 -26.20 17.76 -20.62
N PRO A 220 -26.25 17.67 -19.28
CA PRO A 220 -25.08 17.87 -18.44
C PRO A 220 -24.18 16.63 -18.40
N PHE A 221 -22.89 16.81 -18.67
CA PHE A 221 -21.84 15.83 -18.39
C PHE A 221 -21.15 16.17 -17.07
N PHE A 222 -21.38 15.37 -16.03
CA PHE A 222 -20.74 15.58 -14.73
C PHE A 222 -19.30 15.08 -14.75
N VAL A 223 -18.33 15.97 -14.51
CA VAL A 223 -16.93 15.58 -14.30
C VAL A 223 -16.77 15.14 -12.84
N GLY A 224 -17.25 13.93 -12.54
CA GLY A 224 -17.14 13.33 -11.21
C GLY A 224 -15.77 12.70 -10.93
N GLU A 225 -15.64 12.04 -9.78
CA GLU A 225 -14.42 11.34 -9.35
C GLU A 225 -13.78 10.43 -10.42
N PRO A 226 -14.55 9.65 -11.22
CA PRO A 226 -13.99 8.79 -12.26
C PRO A 226 -13.36 9.54 -13.44
N SER A 227 -13.84 10.76 -13.70
CA SER A 227 -13.38 11.63 -14.79
C SER A 227 -12.40 12.71 -14.32
N SER A 228 -12.30 12.94 -13.01
CA SER A 228 -11.33 13.86 -12.38
C SER A 228 -9.87 13.60 -12.78
N GLY A 229 -9.56 12.34 -13.12
CA GLY A 229 -8.21 11.90 -13.42
C GLY A 229 -7.41 11.45 -12.20
N VAL A 230 -7.99 11.46 -10.99
CA VAL A 230 -7.31 10.92 -9.78
C VAL A 230 -7.00 9.44 -9.96
N PHE A 231 -7.96 8.63 -10.42
CA PHE A 231 -7.77 7.20 -10.60
C PHE A 231 -6.69 6.89 -11.63
N SER A 232 -6.72 7.60 -12.76
CA SER A 232 -5.68 7.54 -13.77
C SER A 232 -4.32 7.96 -13.20
N THR A 233 -4.26 9.03 -12.40
CA THR A 233 -3.02 9.52 -11.80
C THR A 233 -2.39 8.51 -10.84
N ILE A 234 -3.21 7.83 -10.01
CA ILE A 234 -2.73 6.77 -9.12
C ILE A 234 -2.11 5.64 -9.95
N GLY A 235 -2.86 5.10 -10.92
CA GLY A 235 -2.38 4.02 -11.79
C GLY A 235 -1.15 4.43 -12.61
N LEU A 236 -1.14 5.65 -13.17
CA LEU A 236 -0.04 6.18 -13.95
C LEU A 236 1.20 6.49 -13.10
N SER A 237 1.04 6.88 -11.82
CA SER A 237 2.17 7.06 -10.90
C SER A 237 2.91 5.75 -10.66
N LEU A 238 2.19 4.61 -10.56
CA LEU A 238 2.79 3.28 -10.49
C LEU A 238 3.65 3.00 -11.73
N PHE A 239 3.14 3.29 -12.93
CA PHE A 239 3.90 3.15 -14.17
C PHE A 239 5.07 4.12 -14.26
N ALA A 240 4.93 5.37 -13.80
CA ALA A 240 6.01 6.34 -13.78
C ALA A 240 7.15 5.90 -12.84
N ILE A 241 6.83 5.38 -11.64
CA ILE A 241 7.83 4.80 -10.73
C ILE A 241 8.52 3.61 -11.40
N PHE A 242 7.74 2.72 -12.01
CA PHE A 242 8.28 1.56 -12.72
C PHE A 242 9.23 1.99 -13.85
N VAL A 243 8.81 2.91 -14.72
CA VAL A 243 9.60 3.46 -15.83
C VAL A 243 10.87 4.14 -15.31
N ALA A 244 10.75 5.02 -14.32
CA ALA A 244 11.88 5.70 -13.70
C ALA A 244 12.87 4.70 -13.08
N TYR A 245 12.39 3.59 -12.52
CA TYR A 245 13.24 2.54 -11.97
C TYR A 245 13.99 1.75 -13.07
N ILE A 246 13.30 1.38 -14.15
CA ILE A 246 13.89 0.54 -15.20
C ILE A 246 14.86 1.33 -16.10
N ILE A 247 14.63 2.62 -16.28
CA ILE A 247 15.50 3.44 -17.11
C ILE A 247 16.87 3.62 -16.45
N ARG A 248 17.95 3.58 -17.25
CA ARG A 248 19.31 3.80 -16.77
C ARG A 248 19.75 5.25 -16.97
N GLY A 249 20.36 5.80 -15.92
CA GLY A 249 20.99 7.10 -15.94
C GLY A 249 21.16 7.68 -14.54
N PRO A 250 21.64 8.93 -14.44
CA PRO A 250 21.74 9.66 -13.19
C PRO A 250 20.41 9.65 -12.41
N ALA A 251 20.47 9.53 -11.08
CA ALA A 251 19.28 9.47 -10.23
C ALA A 251 18.39 10.72 -10.38
N TRP A 252 18.97 11.92 -10.45
CA TRP A 252 18.21 13.16 -10.58
C TRP A 252 17.36 13.21 -11.86
N LYS A 253 17.86 12.69 -12.99
CA LYS A 253 17.09 12.65 -14.24
C LYS A 253 15.89 11.71 -14.14
N ARG A 254 16.03 10.61 -13.40
CA ARG A 254 14.93 9.67 -13.14
C ARG A 254 13.86 10.29 -12.25
N VAL A 255 14.26 11.10 -11.28
CA VAL A 255 13.34 11.90 -10.45
C VAL A 255 12.61 12.94 -11.29
N VAL A 256 13.32 13.67 -12.15
CA VAL A 256 12.70 14.63 -13.09
C VAL A 256 11.71 13.93 -14.02
N LEU A 257 12.05 12.74 -14.55
CA LEU A 257 11.16 11.96 -15.39
C LEU A 257 9.88 11.54 -14.66
N PHE A 258 10.00 11.09 -13.41
CA PHE A 258 8.85 10.75 -12.56
C PHE A 258 7.96 11.98 -12.31
N ALA A 259 8.56 13.12 -11.94
CA ALA A 259 7.83 14.36 -11.71
C ALA A 259 7.13 14.87 -12.99
N ALA A 260 7.78 14.76 -14.15
CA ALA A 260 7.21 15.11 -15.45
C ALA A 260 6.03 14.21 -15.86
N GLY A 261 5.89 13.04 -15.24
CA GLY A 261 4.73 12.17 -15.44
C GLY A 261 3.43 12.84 -14.99
N PHE A 262 3.40 13.51 -13.83
CA PHE A 262 2.17 14.06 -13.27
C PHE A 262 1.48 15.10 -14.20
N PRO A 263 2.19 16.15 -14.71
CA PRO A 263 1.59 17.08 -15.66
C PRO A 263 1.11 16.39 -16.94
N LEU A 264 1.89 15.43 -17.46
CA LEU A 264 1.50 14.68 -18.66
C LEU A 264 0.22 13.88 -18.45
N PHE A 265 0.10 13.20 -17.31
CA PHE A 265 -1.07 12.38 -16.98
C PHE A 265 -2.32 13.23 -16.81
N TYR A 266 -2.17 14.38 -16.18
CA TYR A 266 -3.24 15.36 -16.08
C TYR A 266 -3.71 15.83 -17.47
N LEU A 267 -2.78 16.22 -18.35
CA LEU A 267 -3.10 16.62 -19.73
C LEU A 267 -3.78 15.51 -20.54
N LEU A 268 -3.32 14.26 -20.41
CA LEU A 268 -3.95 13.11 -21.08
C LEU A 268 -5.36 12.85 -20.55
N ASN A 269 -5.62 13.10 -19.26
CA ASN A 269 -6.97 12.99 -18.70
C ASN A 269 -7.89 14.10 -19.22
N THR A 270 -7.41 15.35 -19.29
CA THR A 270 -8.17 16.46 -19.90
C THR A 270 -8.51 16.15 -21.36
N LEU A 271 -7.54 15.63 -22.14
CA LEU A 271 -7.77 15.21 -23.51
C LEU A 271 -8.79 14.06 -23.61
N ARG A 272 -8.75 13.10 -22.68
CA ARG A 272 -9.74 12.02 -22.59
C ARG A 272 -11.16 12.56 -22.42
N ILE A 273 -11.37 13.51 -21.49
CA ILE A 273 -12.69 14.13 -21.28
C ILE A 273 -13.16 14.85 -22.56
N ALA A 274 -12.27 15.62 -23.20
CA ALA A 274 -12.58 16.30 -24.46
C ALA A 274 -13.04 15.31 -25.56
N ILE A 275 -12.36 14.18 -25.69
CA ILE A 275 -12.74 13.13 -26.66
C ILE A 275 -14.09 12.50 -26.27
N VAL A 276 -14.31 12.20 -24.99
CA VAL A 276 -15.61 11.65 -24.50
C VAL A 276 -16.77 12.59 -24.85
N LEU A 277 -16.63 13.89 -24.62
CA LEU A 277 -17.67 14.88 -24.97
C LEU A 277 -17.88 15.00 -26.48
N SER A 278 -16.79 15.00 -27.25
CA SER A 278 -16.85 15.03 -28.71
C SER A 278 -17.58 13.80 -29.26
N LEU A 279 -17.29 12.62 -28.69
CA LEU A 279 -17.96 11.37 -29.07
C LEU A 279 -19.44 11.40 -28.71
N TRP A 280 -19.78 11.94 -27.55
CA TRP A 280 -21.18 12.09 -27.13
C TRP A 280 -21.92 12.99 -28.13
N TYR A 281 -21.37 14.17 -28.41
CA TYR A 281 -22.00 15.13 -29.33
C TYR A 281 -22.23 14.54 -30.74
N LEU A 282 -21.26 13.79 -31.26
CA LEU A 282 -21.29 13.29 -32.65
C LEU A 282 -22.03 11.95 -32.81
N TRP A 283 -21.90 11.02 -31.86
CA TRP A 283 -22.38 9.64 -31.98
C TRP A 283 -23.30 9.18 -30.83
N GLY A 284 -23.60 10.07 -29.88
CA GLY A 284 -24.47 9.80 -28.75
C GLY A 284 -23.79 9.18 -27.54
N GLU A 285 -24.54 9.08 -26.45
CA GLU A 285 -24.08 8.67 -25.13
C GLU A 285 -23.46 7.27 -25.11
N ASN A 286 -24.10 6.28 -25.76
CA ASN A 286 -23.64 4.89 -25.77
C ASN A 286 -22.20 4.72 -26.30
N VAL A 287 -21.84 5.44 -27.36
CA VAL A 287 -20.49 5.38 -27.95
C VAL A 287 -19.48 6.07 -27.03
N SER A 288 -19.89 7.21 -26.45
CA SER A 288 -19.10 7.94 -25.47
C SER A 288 -18.79 7.10 -24.23
N GLU A 289 -19.78 6.40 -23.68
CA GLU A 289 -19.64 5.56 -22.48
C GLU A 289 -18.75 4.33 -22.75
N ALA A 290 -18.91 3.69 -23.91
CA ALA A 290 -18.03 2.59 -24.33
C ALA A 290 -16.57 3.05 -24.44
N TYR A 291 -16.32 4.21 -25.05
CA TYR A 291 -14.98 4.80 -25.09
C TYR A 291 -14.50 5.21 -23.69
N HIS A 292 -15.36 5.81 -22.86
CA HIS A 292 -15.02 6.23 -21.51
C HIS A 292 -14.50 5.06 -20.66
N THR A 293 -15.10 3.88 -20.83
CA THR A 293 -14.70 2.63 -20.16
C THR A 293 -13.31 2.15 -20.59
N ILE A 294 -13.01 2.15 -21.89
CA ILE A 294 -11.75 1.59 -22.43
C ILE A 294 -10.59 2.61 -22.41
N SER A 295 -10.90 3.89 -22.53
CA SER A 295 -9.93 4.97 -22.70
C SER A 295 -8.95 5.13 -21.55
N GLY A 296 -9.32 4.75 -20.32
CA GLY A 296 -8.40 4.77 -19.18
C GLY A 296 -7.16 3.89 -19.43
N ALA A 297 -7.35 2.66 -19.90
CA ALA A 297 -6.25 1.73 -20.16
C ALA A 297 -5.42 2.15 -21.38
N SER A 298 -6.05 2.67 -22.44
CA SER A 298 -5.32 3.13 -23.63
C SER A 298 -4.46 4.36 -23.33
N MET A 299 -4.97 5.31 -22.54
CA MET A 299 -4.21 6.50 -22.13
C MET A 299 -3.03 6.14 -21.22
N VAL A 300 -3.14 5.10 -20.38
CA VAL A 300 -2.01 4.56 -19.62
C VAL A 300 -0.89 4.07 -20.54
N ALA A 301 -1.24 3.31 -21.58
CA ALA A 301 -0.26 2.83 -22.56
C ALA A 301 0.41 3.99 -23.32
N ILE A 302 -0.38 4.96 -23.79
CA ILE A 302 0.10 6.15 -24.51
C ILE A 302 1.00 7.00 -23.60
N GLY A 303 0.55 7.31 -22.38
CA GLY A 303 1.31 8.11 -21.42
C GLY A 303 2.64 7.44 -21.04
N THR A 304 2.63 6.12 -20.84
CA THR A 304 3.86 5.35 -20.60
C THR A 304 4.83 5.45 -21.78
N LEU A 305 4.32 5.34 -23.02
CA LEU A 305 5.14 5.48 -24.23
C LEU A 305 5.75 6.88 -24.34
N ILE A 306 4.96 7.93 -24.08
CA ILE A 306 5.44 9.32 -24.10
C ILE A 306 6.54 9.52 -23.06
N ILE A 307 6.36 9.04 -21.83
CA ILE A 307 7.40 9.12 -20.78
C ILE A 307 8.68 8.41 -21.22
N LEU A 308 8.57 7.22 -21.82
CA LEU A 308 9.74 6.51 -22.35
C LEU A 308 10.46 7.34 -23.43
N LEU A 309 9.72 7.93 -24.37
CA LEU A 309 10.27 8.75 -25.45
C LEU A 309 10.92 10.04 -24.92
N VAL A 310 10.28 10.73 -23.97
CA VAL A 310 10.83 11.93 -23.31
C VAL A 310 12.09 11.56 -22.52
N GLY A 311 12.06 10.45 -21.79
CA GLY A 311 13.22 9.94 -21.06
C GLY A 311 14.41 9.66 -21.98
N GLU A 312 14.19 9.02 -23.12
CA GLU A 312 15.23 8.71 -24.09
C GLU A 312 15.73 9.95 -24.84
N LYS A 313 14.82 10.74 -25.43
CA LYS A 313 15.18 11.86 -26.32
C LYS A 313 15.57 13.12 -25.56
N ALA A 314 14.75 13.55 -24.60
CA ALA A 314 14.99 14.80 -23.88
C ALA A 314 16.02 14.62 -22.76
N LEU A 315 15.90 13.56 -21.96
CA LEU A 315 16.79 13.34 -20.82
C LEU A 315 18.04 12.51 -21.16
N LYS A 316 18.15 11.96 -22.38
CA LYS A 316 19.26 11.10 -22.83
C LYS A 316 19.46 9.90 -21.91
N LEU A 317 18.35 9.32 -21.45
CA LEU A 317 18.37 8.12 -20.63
C LEU A 317 18.33 6.87 -21.49
N ASN A 318 18.95 5.79 -21.04
CA ASN A 318 19.07 4.57 -21.82
C ASN A 318 18.14 3.48 -21.30
N ILE A 319 17.30 2.94 -22.17
CA ILE A 319 16.48 1.75 -21.88
C ILE A 319 17.34 0.49 -22.01
N ARG A 320 18.20 0.44 -23.02
CA ARG A 320 19.12 -0.70 -23.25
C ARG A 320 20.34 -0.62 -22.36
N SER A 321 20.84 -1.78 -21.94
CA SER A 321 22.13 -1.85 -21.25
C SER A 321 23.21 -1.61 -22.29
N PRO A 322 24.10 -0.62 -22.13
CA PRO A 322 25.38 -0.73 -22.81
C PRO A 322 26.00 -2.05 -22.32
N LYS A 323 26.33 -2.95 -23.26
CA LYS A 323 27.20 -4.08 -22.93
C LYS A 323 28.47 -3.45 -22.40
N ILE A 324 28.81 -3.71 -21.15
CA ILE A 324 30.07 -3.25 -20.58
C ILE A 324 31.14 -3.94 -21.44
N PRO A 325 31.98 -3.20 -22.19
CA PRO A 325 33.12 -3.78 -22.87
C PRO A 325 34.02 -4.30 -21.77
N LEU A 326 34.01 -5.61 -21.58
CA LEU A 326 34.73 -6.25 -20.52
C LEU A 326 36.06 -6.71 -21.11
N ASP A 327 37.12 -5.96 -20.82
CA ASP A 327 38.48 -6.39 -21.08
C ASP A 327 38.65 -7.81 -20.52
N LYS A 328 39.36 -8.69 -21.25
CA LYS A 328 39.69 -10.03 -20.76
C LYS A 328 40.45 -9.87 -19.44
N CYS A 329 39.97 -10.53 -18.38
CA CYS A 329 40.64 -10.51 -17.08
C CYS A 329 41.38 -11.82 -16.92
N ASN A 330 42.71 -11.75 -16.87
CA ASN A 330 43.60 -12.91 -16.81
C ASN A 330 43.46 -13.69 -15.48
N ILE A 331 42.86 -13.07 -14.46
CA ILE A 331 42.59 -13.69 -13.14
C ILE A 331 41.32 -14.56 -13.15
N CYS A 332 40.39 -14.35 -14.09
CA CYS A 332 39.13 -15.10 -14.11
C CYS A 332 39.36 -16.61 -14.18
N ASP A 333 40.25 -17.07 -15.06
CA ASP A 333 40.52 -18.49 -15.26
C ASP A 333 41.22 -19.08 -14.03
N LYS A 334 42.15 -18.34 -13.43
CA LYS A 334 42.82 -18.73 -12.17
C LYS A 334 41.83 -18.87 -11.01
N CYS A 335 40.95 -17.90 -10.82
CA CYS A 335 39.91 -17.97 -9.78
C CYS A 335 38.94 -19.14 -10.02
N LEU A 336 38.61 -19.43 -11.28
CA LEU A 336 37.77 -20.57 -11.62
C LEU A 336 38.46 -21.91 -11.28
N MET A 337 39.76 -22.04 -11.58
CA MET A 337 40.60 -23.18 -11.19
C MET A 337 40.69 -23.33 -9.66
N ALA A 338 40.68 -22.22 -8.92
CA ALA A 338 40.65 -22.20 -7.45
C ALA A 338 39.25 -22.47 -6.85
N HIS A 339 38.27 -22.87 -7.67
CA HIS A 339 36.86 -23.08 -7.28
C HIS A 339 36.17 -21.84 -6.66
N GLU A 340 36.68 -20.64 -6.93
CA GLU A 340 36.01 -19.41 -6.53
C GLU A 340 34.83 -19.12 -7.46
N SER A 341 33.69 -18.76 -6.86
CA SER A 341 32.46 -18.49 -7.61
C SER A 341 32.46 -17.12 -8.30
N MET A 342 33.34 -16.22 -7.86
CA MET A 342 33.54 -14.89 -8.42
C MET A 342 35.03 -14.57 -8.51
N CYS A 343 35.40 -13.76 -9.51
CA CYS A 343 36.75 -13.25 -9.64
C CYS A 343 37.00 -12.16 -8.61
N LEU A 344 38.05 -12.30 -7.79
CA LEU A 344 38.39 -11.32 -6.74
C LEU A 344 38.84 -9.98 -7.32
N ALA A 345 39.36 -10.00 -8.54
CA ALA A 345 39.95 -8.85 -9.21
C ALA A 345 38.92 -8.03 -9.99
N CYS A 346 38.26 -8.62 -11.00
CA CYS A 346 37.25 -7.92 -11.79
C CYS A 346 35.83 -7.99 -11.20
N GLY A 347 35.60 -8.88 -10.23
CA GLY A 347 34.31 -9.05 -9.55
C GLY A 347 33.25 -9.83 -10.32
N ARG A 348 33.59 -10.40 -11.49
CA ARG A 348 32.65 -11.18 -12.32
C ARG A 348 32.31 -12.52 -11.67
N VAL A 349 31.09 -12.98 -11.94
CA VAL A 349 30.67 -14.35 -11.64
C VAL A 349 31.34 -15.30 -12.63
N LEU A 350 32.02 -16.33 -12.13
CA LEU A 350 32.84 -17.25 -12.94
C LEU A 350 32.13 -18.57 -13.26
N GLY A 351 31.14 -18.96 -12.46
CA GLY A 351 30.47 -20.24 -12.65
C GLY A 351 29.14 -20.36 -11.90
N LYS A 352 28.53 -21.54 -11.94
CA LYS A 352 27.26 -21.83 -11.26
C LYS A 352 27.49 -21.82 -9.74
N MET A 353 26.91 -20.85 -9.05
CA MET A 353 26.85 -20.89 -7.58
C MET A 353 25.85 -21.96 -7.14
N LYS A 354 26.34 -23.01 -6.48
CA LYS A 354 25.50 -24.05 -5.86
C LYS A 354 24.95 -23.52 -4.54
N GLN A 355 23.63 -23.42 -4.42
CA GLN A 355 22.97 -23.27 -3.12
C GLN A 355 22.64 -24.64 -2.54
N THR A 356 22.87 -24.81 -1.24
CA THR A 356 22.43 -25.99 -0.50
C THR A 356 21.12 -25.69 0.22
N LEU A 357 20.14 -26.58 0.07
CA LEU A 357 18.81 -26.41 0.68
C LEU A 357 18.86 -26.51 2.21
N GLY A 358 19.69 -27.43 2.75
CA GLY A 358 19.69 -27.82 4.16
C GLY A 358 19.74 -26.65 5.15
N LYS A 359 20.60 -25.64 4.92
CA LYS A 359 20.72 -24.48 5.81
C LYS A 359 19.53 -23.52 5.79
N SER A 360 18.64 -23.66 4.81
CA SER A 360 17.51 -22.76 4.62
C SER A 360 16.18 -23.34 5.09
N ILE A 361 16.14 -24.65 5.39
CA ILE A 361 14.91 -25.36 5.78
C ILE A 361 14.36 -24.77 7.08
N GLU A 362 15.20 -24.60 8.11
CA GLU A 362 14.80 -24.02 9.40
C GLU A 362 14.17 -22.64 9.22
N ARG A 363 14.75 -21.79 8.36
CA ARG A 363 14.26 -20.43 8.11
C ARG A 363 12.94 -20.42 7.34
N MET A 364 12.78 -21.31 6.38
CA MET A 364 11.52 -21.51 5.68
C MET A 364 10.43 -22.02 6.64
N ALA A 365 10.78 -22.97 7.52
CA ALA A 365 9.87 -23.47 8.54
C ALA A 365 9.40 -22.37 9.49
N VAL A 366 10.28 -21.44 9.89
CA VAL A 366 9.90 -20.26 10.70
C VAL A 366 8.86 -19.39 9.97
N VAL A 367 9.05 -19.07 8.69
CA VAL A 367 8.08 -18.27 7.93
C VAL A 367 6.74 -18.99 7.80
N ILE A 368 6.76 -20.29 7.49
CA ILE A 368 5.55 -21.12 7.41
C ILE A 368 4.84 -21.16 8.76
N PHE A 369 5.57 -21.36 9.86
CA PHE A 369 5.03 -21.41 11.21
C PHE A 369 4.38 -20.08 11.62
N ILE A 370 5.03 -18.95 11.34
CA ILE A 370 4.45 -17.62 11.59
C ILE A 370 3.15 -17.44 10.79
N ALA A 371 3.14 -17.81 9.51
CA ALA A 371 1.94 -17.70 8.68
C ALA A 371 0.82 -18.60 9.19
N LEU A 372 1.11 -19.86 9.53
CA LEU A 372 0.12 -20.79 10.08
C LEU A 372 -0.43 -20.35 11.43
N ILE A 373 0.42 -19.83 12.33
CA ILE A 373 -0.06 -19.25 13.60
C ILE A 373 -0.97 -18.07 13.32
N ALA A 374 -0.53 -17.13 12.49
CA ALA A 374 -1.32 -15.94 12.18
C ALA A 374 -2.67 -16.31 11.56
N THR A 375 -2.69 -17.23 10.59
CA THR A 375 -3.94 -17.75 10.03
C THR A 375 -4.77 -18.51 11.05
N SER A 376 -4.17 -19.30 11.95
CA SER A 376 -4.92 -20.00 13.00
C SER A 376 -5.61 -19.05 13.96
N LEU A 377 -4.93 -17.95 14.35
CA LEU A 377 -5.49 -16.89 15.20
C LEU A 377 -6.66 -16.17 14.51
N VAL A 378 -6.62 -16.07 13.19
CA VAL A 378 -7.69 -15.48 12.37
C VAL A 378 -8.83 -16.48 12.14
N VAL A 379 -8.56 -17.77 11.89
CA VAL A 379 -9.60 -18.77 11.55
C VAL A 379 -10.33 -19.31 12.78
N THR A 380 -9.70 -19.32 13.97
CA THR A 380 -10.44 -19.52 15.23
C THR A 380 -11.54 -18.47 15.44
N SER A 381 -11.58 -17.44 14.59
CA SER A 381 -12.60 -16.43 14.61
C SER A 381 -13.94 -16.75 13.97
N THR A 382 -14.09 -17.90 13.31
CA THR A 382 -15.25 -18.14 12.45
C THR A 382 -16.17 -19.27 12.90
N TYR A 383 -15.95 -19.91 14.06
CA TYR A 383 -16.78 -21.03 14.50
C TYR A 383 -17.09 -21.03 16.00
N SER A 384 -18.32 -20.64 16.32
CA SER A 384 -19.00 -21.01 17.57
C SER A 384 -20.51 -21.03 17.28
N GLY A 385 -20.98 -22.14 16.71
CA GLY A 385 -22.40 -22.41 16.57
C GLY A 385 -23.03 -22.74 17.91
N ASN A 386 -24.08 -22.03 18.28
CA ASN A 386 -25.16 -22.59 19.11
C ASN A 386 -26.49 -21.91 18.79
N ALA A 387 -27.47 -22.78 18.52
CA ALA A 387 -28.76 -22.53 17.91
C ALA A 387 -29.65 -21.54 18.69
N SER A 388 -30.07 -20.51 17.97
CA SER A 388 -31.26 -19.69 18.15
C SER A 388 -31.42 -18.93 16.84
N LYS A 389 -32.64 -18.56 16.41
CA LYS A 389 -32.84 -17.67 15.25
C LYS A 389 -31.97 -16.41 15.44
N LYS A 390 -30.84 -16.35 14.74
CA LYS A 390 -29.76 -15.38 14.96
C LYS A 390 -29.35 -14.78 13.63
N LEU A 391 -28.80 -13.57 13.67
CA LEU A 391 -28.27 -12.85 12.50
C LEU A 391 -27.29 -13.71 11.66
N SER A 392 -26.66 -14.74 12.25
CA SER A 392 -25.80 -15.73 11.58
C SER A 392 -26.49 -16.52 10.46
N ASP A 393 -27.81 -16.69 10.55
CA ASP A 393 -28.57 -17.52 9.61
C ASP A 393 -29.04 -16.72 8.39
N LEU A 394 -28.99 -15.38 8.48
CA LEU A 394 -29.42 -14.46 7.44
C LEU A 394 -28.34 -14.30 6.37
N ASP A 395 -28.61 -14.84 5.17
CA ASP A 395 -27.79 -14.61 3.98
C ASP A 395 -28.11 -13.24 3.38
N ILE A 396 -27.19 -12.29 3.50
CA ILE A 396 -27.38 -10.90 3.07
C ILE A 396 -27.71 -10.81 1.57
N THR A 397 -27.19 -11.73 0.76
CA THR A 397 -27.43 -11.75 -0.69
C THR A 397 -28.87 -12.10 -1.07
N LYS A 398 -29.63 -12.68 -0.14
CA LYS A 398 -31.00 -13.18 -0.38
C LYS A 398 -32.08 -12.34 0.29
N ILE A 399 -31.73 -11.18 0.85
CA ILE A 399 -32.70 -10.31 1.51
C ILE A 399 -33.69 -9.77 0.48
N VAL A 400 -34.99 -10.03 0.64
CA VAL A 400 -36.05 -9.52 -0.25
C VAL A 400 -36.84 -8.39 0.44
N GLY A 401 -36.95 -8.42 1.77
CA GLY A 401 -37.41 -7.27 2.56
C GLY A 401 -38.00 -7.65 3.92
N PRO A 402 -39.32 -7.83 4.03
CA PRO A 402 -40.04 -7.89 5.31
C PRO A 402 -39.65 -9.08 6.20
N GLU A 403 -39.23 -10.21 5.62
CA GLU A 403 -38.77 -11.39 6.34
C GLU A 403 -37.49 -11.17 7.16
N THR A 404 -36.83 -10.02 7.01
CA THR A 404 -35.58 -9.69 7.72
C THR A 404 -35.78 -8.87 9.00
N THR A 405 -37.02 -8.41 9.26
CA THR A 405 -37.33 -7.45 10.32
C THR A 405 -36.90 -7.96 11.70
N GLU A 406 -37.22 -9.21 12.03
CA GLU A 406 -36.88 -9.83 13.32
C GLU A 406 -35.38 -10.12 13.48
N TYR A 407 -34.60 -10.10 12.39
CA TYR A 407 -33.16 -10.37 12.42
C TYR A 407 -32.33 -9.11 12.66
N LEU A 408 -32.77 -7.96 12.13
CA LEU A 408 -31.96 -6.74 12.05
C LEU A 408 -32.30 -5.69 13.11
N LEU A 409 -33.54 -5.69 13.63
CA LEU A 409 -34.00 -4.70 14.60
C LEU A 409 -34.85 -5.37 15.70
N PRO A 410 -34.66 -4.99 16.98
CA PRO A 410 -35.45 -5.52 18.08
C PRO A 410 -36.85 -4.90 18.14
N GLN A 411 -37.83 -5.63 18.68
CA GLN A 411 -39.08 -5.02 19.12
C GLN A 411 -38.84 -4.18 20.38
N ILE A 412 -39.41 -2.97 20.43
CA ILE A 412 -39.24 -2.02 21.55
C ILE A 412 -40.61 -1.76 22.18
N SER A 413 -40.70 -1.90 23.50
CA SER A 413 -41.96 -1.68 24.23
C SER A 413 -42.56 -0.30 23.91
N GLY A 414 -43.84 -0.28 23.55
CA GLY A 414 -44.56 0.94 23.16
C GLY A 414 -44.39 1.34 21.68
N TRP A 415 -43.66 0.55 20.89
CA TRP A 415 -43.47 0.77 19.45
C TRP A 415 -43.72 -0.52 18.67
N ASP A 416 -44.46 -0.41 17.58
CA ASP A 416 -44.71 -1.47 16.61
C ASP A 416 -43.73 -1.32 15.44
N LEU A 417 -42.84 -2.30 15.27
CA LEU A 417 -41.82 -2.33 14.21
C LEU A 417 -42.37 -2.93 12.92
N LYS A 418 -42.31 -2.16 11.82
CA LYS A 418 -42.70 -2.60 10.47
C LYS A 418 -41.61 -2.34 9.45
N TYR A 419 -41.44 -3.26 8.52
CA TYR A 419 -40.64 -3.04 7.32
C TYR A 419 -41.30 -1.97 6.44
N ALA A 420 -40.49 -1.07 5.87
CA ALA A 420 -40.96 -0.02 4.97
C ALA A 420 -40.60 -0.33 3.52
N TYR A 421 -39.31 -0.37 3.20
CA TYR A 421 -38.81 -0.60 1.84
C TYR A 421 -37.31 -0.90 1.81
N ARG A 422 -36.81 -1.34 0.65
CA ARG A 422 -35.39 -1.50 0.32
C ARG A 422 -35.01 -0.44 -0.71
N ASP A 423 -33.99 0.36 -0.42
CA ASP A 423 -33.56 1.47 -1.27
C ASP A 423 -32.49 1.01 -2.27
N SER A 424 -32.94 0.36 -3.35
CA SER A 424 -32.07 -0.13 -4.42
C SER A 424 -31.30 1.00 -5.13
N ARG A 425 -31.81 2.24 -5.09
CA ARG A 425 -31.13 3.40 -5.64
C ARG A 425 -29.90 3.76 -4.81
N ILE A 426 -30.05 3.84 -3.48
CA ILE A 426 -28.93 4.09 -2.57
C ILE A 426 -27.91 2.95 -2.67
N GLU A 427 -28.34 1.69 -2.75
CA GLU A 427 -27.45 0.55 -2.96
C GLU A 427 -26.60 0.70 -4.21
N SER A 428 -27.20 1.10 -5.33
CA SER A 428 -26.47 1.30 -6.59
C SER A 428 -25.54 2.51 -6.56
N ILE A 429 -25.96 3.62 -5.95
CA ILE A 429 -25.16 4.87 -5.93
C ILE A 429 -23.97 4.74 -5.00
N LEU A 430 -24.20 4.18 -3.80
CA LEU A 430 -23.19 4.06 -2.75
C LEU A 430 -22.49 2.70 -2.75
N ASN A 431 -22.81 1.82 -3.70
CA ASN A 431 -22.28 0.46 -3.83
C ASN A 431 -22.40 -0.33 -2.50
N GLN A 432 -23.59 -0.30 -1.91
CA GLN A 432 -23.91 -0.99 -0.66
C GLN A 432 -24.46 -2.39 -0.95
N ASP A 433 -24.22 -3.33 -0.03
CA ASP A 433 -24.74 -4.70 -0.12
C ASP A 433 -26.26 -4.74 0.14
N ALA A 434 -26.75 -3.87 1.04
CA ALA A 434 -28.17 -3.69 1.33
C ALA A 434 -28.44 -2.31 1.96
N ALA A 435 -29.57 -1.68 1.63
CA ALA A 435 -30.09 -0.47 2.26
C ALA A 435 -31.58 -0.66 2.58
N LEU A 436 -31.89 -0.93 3.85
CA LEU A 436 -33.23 -1.30 4.30
C LEU A 436 -33.80 -0.22 5.21
N ALA A 437 -35.07 0.10 5.03
CA ALA A 437 -35.81 1.05 5.84
C ALA A 437 -36.96 0.35 6.59
N PHE A 438 -37.09 0.71 7.85
CA PHE A 438 -38.08 0.24 8.81
C PHE A 438 -38.77 1.43 9.48
N ARG A 439 -39.90 1.18 10.12
CA ARG A 439 -40.69 2.16 10.85
C ARG A 439 -41.04 1.62 12.23
N TYR A 440 -40.71 2.38 13.25
CA TYR A 440 -41.26 2.21 14.59
C TYR A 440 -42.49 3.12 14.72
N ILE A 441 -43.67 2.53 14.89
CA ILE A 441 -44.94 3.23 15.01
C ILE A 441 -45.36 3.21 16.48
N ARG A 442 -45.59 4.37 17.10
CA ARG A 442 -45.93 4.41 18.53
C ARG A 442 -47.29 3.74 18.76
N ALA A 443 -47.35 2.80 19.70
CA ALA A 443 -48.60 2.17 20.11
C ALA A 443 -49.44 3.15 20.94
N THR A 444 -50.69 3.37 20.56
CA THR A 444 -51.65 4.17 21.32
C THR A 444 -52.33 3.30 22.39
N PRO A 445 -52.22 3.62 23.69
CA PRO A 445 -52.90 2.86 24.74
C PRO A 445 -54.43 3.01 24.61
N GLY A 446 -55.16 1.89 24.53
CA GLY A 446 -56.63 1.87 24.72
C GLY A 446 -57.51 1.88 23.47
N ILE A 447 -56.94 1.82 22.26
CA ILE A 447 -57.73 1.66 21.01
C ILE A 447 -57.41 0.26 20.46
N GLY A 448 -58.39 -0.65 20.48
CA GLY A 448 -58.23 -2.01 19.95
C GLY A 448 -57.76 -2.02 18.50
N GLU A 449 -57.12 -3.12 18.09
CA GLU A 449 -56.43 -3.34 16.80
C GLU A 449 -57.25 -3.02 15.53
N ALA A 450 -58.56 -2.78 15.64
CA ALA A 450 -59.47 -2.60 14.52
C ALA A 450 -59.83 -1.14 14.18
N GLY A 451 -59.32 -0.12 14.89
CA GLY A 451 -59.87 1.25 14.79
C GLY A 451 -58.94 2.41 14.42
N SER A 452 -57.62 2.30 14.54
CA SER A 452 -56.73 3.44 14.24
C SER A 452 -56.25 3.39 12.79
N ASN A 453 -56.52 4.43 12.00
CA ASN A 453 -55.79 4.68 10.77
C ASN A 453 -54.29 4.75 11.12
N SER A 454 -53.53 3.70 10.78
CA SER A 454 -52.10 3.57 11.11
C SER A 454 -51.23 4.73 10.58
N ALA A 455 -51.77 5.55 9.67
CA ALA A 455 -51.14 6.77 9.15
C ALA A 455 -51.04 7.91 10.19
N ASP A 456 -51.94 7.96 11.17
CA ASP A 456 -52.01 9.06 12.14
C ASP A 456 -51.13 8.87 13.36
N ASN A 457 -50.66 7.64 13.64
CA ASN A 457 -49.72 7.40 14.71
C ASN A 457 -48.34 8.03 14.38
N PRO A 458 -47.64 8.62 15.37
CA PRO A 458 -46.30 9.13 15.15
C PRO A 458 -45.36 7.95 14.86
N SER A 459 -44.57 8.08 13.79
CA SER A 459 -43.61 7.03 13.40
C SER A 459 -42.22 7.61 13.23
N LEU A 460 -41.23 6.87 13.75
CA LEU A 460 -39.80 7.11 13.52
C LEU A 460 -39.33 6.11 12.47
N TYR A 461 -38.53 6.57 11.51
CA TYR A 461 -37.89 5.66 10.57
C TYR A 461 -36.58 5.17 11.16
N SER A 462 -36.25 3.91 10.91
CA SER A 462 -34.93 3.36 11.17
C SER A 462 -34.38 2.77 9.88
N SER A 463 -33.11 3.03 9.56
CA SER A 463 -32.46 2.43 8.39
C SER A 463 -31.24 1.61 8.78
N ILE A 464 -31.05 0.52 8.06
CA ILE A 464 -29.90 -0.38 8.15
C ILE A 464 -29.25 -0.40 6.77
N GLN A 465 -28.04 0.16 6.69
CA GLN A 465 -27.23 0.14 5.46
C GLN A 465 -25.99 -0.72 5.71
N ILE A 466 -25.82 -1.76 4.89
CA ILE A 466 -24.75 -2.74 4.98
C ILE A 466 -23.78 -2.47 3.83
N SER A 467 -22.52 -2.18 4.14
CA SER A 467 -21.53 -1.85 3.13
C SER A 467 -20.12 -2.28 3.50
N THR A 468 -19.29 -2.39 2.47
CA THR A 468 -17.83 -2.57 2.61
C THR A 468 -17.13 -1.28 3.04
N GLY A 469 -17.59 -0.13 2.56
CA GLY A 469 -17.06 1.20 2.88
C GLY A 469 -17.84 1.93 3.99
N HIS A 470 -17.38 3.14 4.32
CA HIS A 470 -18.07 4.06 5.23
C HIS A 470 -18.77 5.15 4.44
N HIS A 471 -20.01 5.41 4.80
CA HIS A 471 -20.76 6.53 4.28
C HIS A 471 -21.48 7.20 5.45
N VAL A 472 -21.22 8.48 5.69
CA VAL A 472 -21.88 9.24 6.75
C VAL A 472 -22.96 10.15 6.19
N TRP A 473 -23.95 10.47 7.00
CA TRP A 473 -25.06 11.32 6.59
C TRP A 473 -24.61 12.74 6.24
N GLU A 474 -23.62 13.28 6.95
CA GLU A 474 -22.99 14.55 6.66
C GLU A 474 -22.42 14.57 5.26
N ASP A 475 -21.85 13.47 4.77
CA ASP A 475 -21.28 13.42 3.43
C ASP A 475 -22.37 13.57 2.37
N SER A 476 -23.48 12.86 2.53
CA SER A 476 -24.62 12.96 1.62
C SER A 476 -25.43 14.25 1.75
N LEU A 477 -25.53 14.82 2.95
CA LEU A 477 -26.40 15.98 3.23
C LEU A 477 -25.66 17.31 3.09
N ILE A 478 -24.37 17.34 3.44
CA ILE A 478 -23.62 18.58 3.66
C ILE A 478 -22.28 18.53 2.92
N THR A 479 -21.35 17.63 3.24
CA THR A 479 -19.98 17.68 2.74
C THR A 479 -19.92 17.61 1.22
N TYR A 480 -20.50 16.57 0.61
CA TYR A 480 -20.48 16.43 -0.83
C TYR A 480 -21.32 17.52 -1.49
N PRO A 481 -22.59 17.79 -1.08
CA PRO A 481 -23.39 18.89 -1.63
C PRO A 481 -22.76 20.31 -1.46
N SER A 482 -22.04 20.59 -0.36
CA SER A 482 -21.45 21.91 -0.09
C SER A 482 -20.15 22.14 -0.85
N ARG A 483 -19.34 21.08 -1.07
CA ARG A 483 -18.17 21.13 -1.97
C ARG A 483 -18.58 21.48 -3.40
N VAL A 484 -19.82 21.16 -3.73
CA VAL A 484 -20.48 21.44 -5.00
C VAL A 484 -21.35 22.73 -4.88
N GLY A 485 -21.07 23.63 -3.93
CA GLY A 485 -21.76 24.93 -3.81
C GLY A 485 -23.27 24.87 -3.55
N ARG A 486 -23.82 23.70 -3.18
CA ARG A 486 -25.25 23.43 -2.95
C ARG A 486 -25.44 22.56 -1.72
N PRO A 487 -25.29 23.07 -0.48
CA PRO A 487 -25.54 22.27 0.73
C PRO A 487 -26.90 21.57 0.63
N GLY A 488 -26.99 20.24 0.73
CA GLY A 488 -28.27 19.52 0.58
C GLY A 488 -29.24 19.82 1.72
N ALA A 489 -28.71 20.34 2.82
CA ALA A 489 -29.44 20.83 3.96
C ALA A 489 -28.72 21.99 4.66
N THR A 490 -29.50 22.85 5.31
CA THR A 490 -29.01 23.79 6.32
C THR A 490 -28.98 23.09 7.67
N LEU A 491 -27.79 22.92 8.22
CA LEU A 491 -27.59 22.32 9.53
C LEU A 491 -28.00 23.32 10.63
N LEU A 492 -28.92 22.91 11.50
CA LEU A 492 -29.33 23.68 12.67
C LEU A 492 -28.49 23.31 13.88
N GLU A 493 -28.23 22.01 14.06
CA GLU A 493 -27.40 21.48 15.13
C GLU A 493 -26.69 20.19 14.69
N SER A 494 -25.44 20.02 15.10
CA SER A 494 -24.71 18.76 15.01
C SER A 494 -23.94 18.53 16.29
N GLY A 495 -23.90 17.29 16.76
CA GLY A 495 -23.12 16.92 17.93
C GLY A 495 -22.95 15.41 18.08
N ASP A 496 -21.95 15.03 18.85
CA ASP A 496 -21.78 13.64 19.27
C ASP A 496 -22.80 13.29 20.34
N VAL A 497 -23.35 12.08 20.26
CA VAL A 497 -24.24 11.51 21.26
C VAL A 497 -23.68 10.19 21.74
N VAL A 498 -23.81 9.92 23.04
CA VAL A 498 -23.36 8.66 23.64
C VAL A 498 -24.49 7.65 23.54
N ILE A 499 -24.32 6.63 22.71
CA ILE A 499 -25.29 5.54 22.55
C ILE A 499 -25.10 4.51 23.67
N SER A 500 -23.86 4.11 23.94
CA SER A 500 -23.48 3.22 25.06
C SER A 500 -22.12 3.64 25.63
N HIS A 501 -21.62 2.97 26.69
CA HIS A 501 -20.35 3.32 27.35
C HIS A 501 -19.16 3.38 26.36
N ASP A 502 -19.24 2.61 25.28
CA ASP A 502 -18.18 2.35 24.32
C ASP A 502 -18.57 2.67 22.88
N LYS A 503 -19.76 3.26 22.65
CA LYS A 503 -20.23 3.70 21.33
C LYS A 503 -20.71 5.14 21.33
N ALA A 504 -20.07 5.93 20.47
CA ALA A 504 -20.53 7.25 20.09
C ALA A 504 -21.33 7.17 18.79
N GLY A 505 -22.41 7.94 18.71
CA GLY A 505 -23.16 8.22 17.51
C GLY A 505 -23.13 9.70 17.19
N LYS A 506 -23.71 10.07 16.05
CA LYS A 506 -23.88 11.45 15.62
C LYS A 506 -25.35 11.81 15.63
N PHE A 507 -25.65 13.01 16.11
CA PHE A 507 -26.95 13.65 16.00
C PHE A 507 -26.86 14.83 15.05
N LEU A 508 -27.79 14.92 14.10
CA LEU A 508 -27.95 16.06 13.21
C LEU A 508 -29.41 16.53 13.24
N LEU A 509 -29.60 17.83 13.39
CA LEU A 509 -30.86 18.54 13.20
C LEU A 509 -30.69 19.50 12.03
N PHE A 510 -31.51 19.37 10.99
CA PHE A 510 -31.31 20.11 9.75
C PHE A 510 -32.62 20.40 9.00
N LYS A 511 -32.57 21.33 8.05
CA LYS A 511 -33.64 21.60 7.08
C LYS A 511 -33.12 21.38 5.68
N ARG A 512 -33.78 20.54 4.88
CA ARG A 512 -33.42 20.39 3.46
C ARG A 512 -33.64 21.69 2.70
N ILE A 513 -32.81 21.97 1.70
CA ILE A 513 -33.04 23.14 0.85
C ILE A 513 -34.43 23.06 0.20
N GLY A 514 -35.18 24.17 0.27
CA GLY A 514 -36.54 24.27 -0.27
C GLY A 514 -37.62 23.61 0.61
N SER A 515 -37.25 22.96 1.71
CA SER A 515 -38.19 22.43 2.70
C SER A 515 -38.38 23.41 3.85
N THR A 516 -39.62 23.60 4.29
CA THR A 516 -39.92 24.30 5.55
C THR A 516 -39.85 23.38 6.76
N SER A 517 -39.81 22.05 6.52
CA SER A 517 -39.78 21.06 7.58
C SER A 517 -38.37 20.81 8.11
N THR A 518 -38.29 20.69 9.42
CA THR A 518 -37.14 20.28 10.19
C THR A 518 -37.08 18.75 10.27
N GLU A 519 -35.90 18.20 10.01
CA GLU A 519 -35.60 16.78 10.10
C GLU A 519 -34.50 16.58 11.15
N ALA A 520 -34.60 15.47 11.88
CA ALA A 520 -33.58 15.03 12.81
C ALA A 520 -33.14 13.60 12.49
N ILE A 521 -31.88 13.32 12.77
CA ILE A 521 -31.29 11.99 12.64
C ILE A 521 -30.30 11.71 13.76
N VAL A 522 -30.34 10.50 14.29
CA VAL A 522 -29.26 9.88 15.07
C VAL A 522 -28.74 8.70 14.28
N TYR A 523 -27.44 8.56 14.13
CA TYR A 523 -26.86 7.38 13.50
C TYR A 523 -25.54 6.97 14.16
N TRP A 524 -25.18 5.70 14.02
CA TRP A 524 -23.91 5.12 14.46
C TRP A 524 -23.56 3.91 13.59
N PHE A 525 -22.36 3.37 13.76
CA PHE A 525 -21.87 2.22 13.01
C PHE A 525 -21.66 1.01 13.91
N GLU A 526 -21.99 -0.15 13.38
CA GLU A 526 -21.57 -1.45 13.88
C GLU A 526 -20.65 -2.11 12.85
N ARG A 527 -19.69 -2.93 13.30
CA ARG A 527 -18.91 -3.79 12.41
C ARG A 527 -19.06 -5.23 12.87
N THR A 528 -19.71 -6.05 12.05
CA THR A 528 -20.02 -7.44 12.42
C THR A 528 -19.82 -8.37 11.23
N PRO A 529 -19.43 -9.63 11.45
CA PRO A 529 -19.42 -10.65 10.40
C PRO A 529 -20.86 -10.98 10.00
N LEU A 530 -21.16 -10.86 8.71
CA LEU A 530 -22.44 -11.21 8.12
C LEU A 530 -22.26 -12.30 7.07
N ARG A 531 -23.29 -13.11 6.85
CA ARG A 531 -23.24 -14.25 5.93
C ARG A 531 -23.54 -13.81 4.49
N PHE A 532 -22.65 -14.16 3.58
CA PHE A 532 -22.81 -14.01 2.13
C PHE A 532 -22.65 -15.39 1.48
N GLY A 533 -23.78 -16.06 1.20
CA GLY A 533 -23.79 -17.44 0.72
C GLY A 533 -23.23 -18.43 1.76
N SER A 534 -22.09 -19.04 1.45
CA SER A 534 -21.39 -19.97 2.36
C SER A 534 -20.33 -19.29 3.24
N ASN A 535 -20.03 -18.01 3.01
CA ASN A 535 -18.93 -17.32 3.65
C ASN A 535 -19.45 -16.29 4.66
N PHE A 536 -18.64 -15.98 5.67
CA PHE A 536 -18.85 -14.85 6.55
C PHE A 536 -17.86 -13.75 6.20
N GLU A 537 -18.35 -12.52 6.08
CA GLU A 537 -17.53 -11.37 5.78
C GLU A 537 -17.87 -10.22 6.75
N ASN A 538 -16.86 -9.54 7.28
CA ASN A 538 -17.08 -8.35 8.09
C ASN A 538 -17.65 -7.23 7.22
N ARG A 539 -18.74 -6.62 7.67
CA ARG A 539 -19.37 -5.46 7.04
C ARG A 539 -19.57 -4.34 8.04
N ASN A 540 -19.55 -3.12 7.53
CA ASN A 540 -20.01 -1.96 8.29
C ASN A 540 -21.53 -1.91 8.14
N VAL A 541 -22.21 -1.73 9.27
CA VAL A 541 -23.65 -1.58 9.36
C VAL A 541 -23.91 -0.19 9.91
N LEU A 542 -24.33 0.73 9.04
CA LEU A 542 -24.82 2.04 9.44
C LEU A 542 -26.25 1.88 9.90
N ILE A 543 -26.48 2.18 11.18
CA ILE A 543 -27.80 2.19 11.79
C ILE A 543 -28.18 3.64 11.98
N SER A 544 -29.34 4.03 11.45
CA SER A 544 -29.87 5.37 11.67
C SER A 544 -31.31 5.36 12.12
N ILE A 545 -31.70 6.41 12.83
CA ILE A 545 -33.06 6.71 13.25
C ILE A 545 -33.34 8.14 12.84
N TRP A 546 -34.38 8.36 12.04
CA TRP A 546 -34.69 9.67 11.50
C TRP A 546 -36.20 9.94 11.44
N ALA A 547 -36.56 11.22 11.52
CA ALA A 547 -37.95 11.65 11.38
C ALA A 547 -38.06 13.14 11.03
N ASN A 548 -39.22 13.52 10.51
CA ASN A 548 -39.66 14.91 10.39
C ASN A 548 -40.18 15.39 11.74
N THR A 549 -39.51 16.35 12.36
CA THR A 549 -39.78 16.79 13.74
C THR A 549 -41.02 17.68 13.83
N ASP A 550 -41.39 18.41 12.77
CA ASP A 550 -42.67 19.12 12.70
C ASP A 550 -43.87 18.17 12.77
N SER A 551 -43.75 16.99 12.16
CA SER A 551 -44.76 15.94 12.28
C SER A 551 -44.88 15.41 13.71
N LEU A 552 -43.74 15.20 14.38
CA LEU A 552 -43.71 14.74 15.78
C LEU A 552 -44.29 15.79 16.74
N ALA A 553 -43.99 17.06 16.53
CA ALA A 553 -44.51 18.17 17.33
C ALA A 553 -46.03 18.31 17.15
N ARG A 554 -46.54 18.29 15.90
CA ARG A 554 -47.99 18.32 15.62
C ARG A 554 -48.76 17.17 16.25
N LYS A 555 -48.12 15.99 16.34
CA LYS A 555 -48.70 14.80 16.98
C LYS A 555 -48.48 14.76 18.51
N GLY A 556 -47.96 15.83 19.10
CA GLY A 556 -47.78 15.98 20.54
C GLY A 556 -46.72 15.04 21.16
N VAL A 557 -45.79 14.51 20.36
CA VAL A 557 -44.71 13.64 20.85
C VAL A 557 -43.59 14.45 21.49
N ILE A 558 -43.34 15.65 20.97
CA ILE A 558 -42.34 16.61 21.44
C ILE A 558 -42.99 17.99 21.53
N GLY A 559 -42.44 18.88 22.37
CA GLY A 559 -43.03 20.21 22.61
C GLY A 559 -42.94 21.15 21.41
N ALA A 560 -41.82 21.13 20.67
CA ALA A 560 -41.59 21.94 19.48
C ALA A 560 -40.73 21.20 18.45
N ALA A 561 -40.78 21.62 17.18
CA ALA A 561 -40.05 20.98 16.09
C ALA A 561 -38.52 21.18 16.15
N ASP A 562 -38.08 22.19 16.88
CA ASP A 562 -36.69 22.58 17.11
C ASP A 562 -36.22 22.30 18.55
N ASP A 563 -37.04 21.63 19.37
CA ASP A 563 -36.67 21.20 20.73
C ASP A 563 -35.68 20.03 20.70
N SER A 564 -34.43 20.37 20.42
CA SER A 564 -33.33 19.43 20.24
C SER A 564 -33.14 18.48 21.42
N ALA A 565 -33.34 18.96 22.66
CA ALA A 565 -33.18 18.13 23.85
C ALA A 565 -34.21 17.00 23.89
N SER A 566 -35.50 17.32 23.68
CA SER A 566 -36.58 16.32 23.64
C SER A 566 -36.45 15.38 22.45
N ILE A 567 -35.99 15.89 21.29
CA ILE A 567 -35.75 15.06 20.10
C ILE A 567 -34.62 14.06 20.36
N LYS A 568 -33.50 14.52 20.93
CA LYS A 568 -32.36 13.64 21.27
C LYS A 568 -32.78 12.56 22.26
N ASP A 569 -33.50 12.92 23.31
CA ASP A 569 -33.94 11.94 24.32
C ASP A 569 -34.87 10.87 23.69
N LEU A 570 -35.82 11.30 22.86
CA LEU A 570 -36.68 10.40 22.10
C LEU A 570 -35.87 9.45 21.21
N PHE A 571 -34.92 9.95 20.43
CA PHE A 571 -34.14 9.13 19.51
C PHE A 571 -33.20 8.19 20.26
N LEU A 572 -32.59 8.65 21.35
CA LEU A 572 -31.73 7.83 22.21
C LEU A 572 -32.52 6.72 22.94
N SER A 573 -33.81 6.95 23.21
CA SER A 573 -34.68 5.91 23.79
C SER A 573 -34.89 4.71 22.85
N LEU A 574 -34.79 4.89 21.53
CA LEU A 574 -34.76 3.79 20.56
C LEU A 574 -33.34 3.33 20.23
N ALA A 575 -32.38 4.25 20.12
CA ALA A 575 -31.01 3.91 19.73
C ALA A 575 -30.32 3.00 20.74
N ARG A 576 -30.52 3.21 22.04
CA ARG A 576 -29.92 2.40 23.12
C ARG A 576 -30.35 0.91 23.05
N PRO A 577 -31.65 0.57 23.01
CA PRO A 577 -32.09 -0.82 22.81
C PRO A 577 -31.58 -1.44 21.51
N ILE A 578 -31.58 -0.69 20.39
CA ILE A 578 -31.11 -1.22 19.10
C ILE A 578 -29.61 -1.52 19.16
N SER A 579 -28.82 -0.59 19.69
CA SER A 579 -27.38 -0.79 19.84
C SER A 579 -27.07 -1.99 20.75
N LYS A 580 -27.80 -2.13 21.86
CA LYS A 580 -27.68 -3.30 22.75
C LYS A 580 -28.03 -4.61 22.04
N TYR A 581 -29.09 -4.62 21.23
CA TYR A 581 -29.45 -5.80 20.42
C TYR A 581 -28.31 -6.18 19.47
N TRP A 582 -27.72 -5.21 18.77
CA TRP A 582 -26.57 -5.46 17.90
C TRP A 582 -25.32 -5.88 18.67
N ASP A 583 -25.09 -5.38 19.88
CA ASP A 583 -24.03 -5.88 20.76
C ASP A 583 -24.23 -7.35 21.13
N GLU A 584 -25.45 -7.75 21.46
CA GLU A 584 -25.77 -9.14 21.78
C GLU A 584 -25.62 -10.06 20.56
N GLN A 585 -26.06 -9.61 19.38
CA GLN A 585 -25.87 -10.35 18.12
C GLN A 585 -24.37 -10.44 17.77
N ALA A 586 -23.63 -9.35 17.88
CA ALA A 586 -22.20 -9.30 17.62
C ALA A 586 -21.43 -10.17 18.61
N ALA A 587 -21.72 -10.11 19.91
CA ALA A 587 -21.09 -10.95 20.93
C ALA A 587 -21.35 -12.45 20.67
N THR A 588 -22.54 -12.79 20.18
CA THR A 588 -22.89 -14.14 19.78
C THR A 588 -22.13 -14.61 18.54
N LEU A 589 -22.01 -13.74 17.53
CA LEU A 589 -21.24 -14.01 16.31
C LEU A 589 -19.73 -14.05 16.58
N ASN A 590 -19.27 -13.31 17.60
CA ASN A 590 -17.86 -13.10 17.94
C ASN A 590 -17.42 -13.84 19.20
N SER A 591 -18.19 -14.80 19.72
CA SER A 591 -17.98 -15.45 21.03
C SER A 591 -16.62 -16.16 21.19
N GLY A 592 -15.89 -16.41 20.09
CA GLY A 592 -14.49 -16.89 20.14
C GLY A 592 -13.42 -15.78 20.23
N ASN A 593 -13.71 -14.52 19.89
CA ASN A 593 -12.69 -13.53 19.51
C ASN A 593 -12.76 -12.19 20.20
N GLU A 594 -13.90 -11.84 20.81
CA GLU A 594 -14.02 -10.53 21.47
C GLU A 594 -12.91 -10.35 22.51
N LEU A 595 -12.56 -11.42 23.24
CA LEU A 595 -11.48 -11.40 24.21
C LEU A 595 -10.09 -11.24 23.57
N LEU A 596 -9.83 -11.90 22.43
CA LEU A 596 -8.58 -11.75 21.68
C LEU A 596 -8.44 -10.34 21.11
N PHE A 597 -9.45 -9.83 20.42
CA PHE A 597 -9.42 -8.48 19.82
C PHE A 597 -9.40 -7.38 20.87
N LYS A 598 -10.16 -7.53 21.96
CA LYS A 598 -10.10 -6.62 23.11
C LYS A 598 -8.71 -6.65 23.75
N PHE A 599 -8.13 -7.84 23.96
CA PHE A 599 -6.77 -7.97 24.47
C PHE A 599 -5.76 -7.29 23.55
N ILE A 600 -5.81 -7.52 22.24
CA ILE A 600 -4.89 -6.91 21.26
C ILE A 600 -5.07 -5.40 21.24
N ARG A 601 -6.30 -4.89 21.19
CA ARG A 601 -6.60 -3.45 21.16
C ARG A 601 -6.10 -2.74 22.42
N THR A 602 -6.35 -3.31 23.60
CA THR A 602 -5.91 -2.73 24.87
C THR A 602 -4.38 -2.83 25.06
N ASN A 603 -3.74 -3.88 24.51
CA ASN A 603 -2.32 -4.16 24.74
C ASN A 603 -1.44 -3.96 23.50
N ILE A 604 -1.90 -3.24 22.47
CA ILE A 604 -1.19 -3.13 21.19
C ILE A 604 0.24 -2.62 21.35
N TYR A 605 0.45 -1.60 22.18
CA TYR A 605 1.77 -1.05 22.46
C TYR A 605 2.66 -2.05 23.18
N ALA A 606 2.12 -2.81 24.14
CA ALA A 606 2.86 -3.85 24.85
C ALA A 606 3.28 -4.99 23.90
N LEU A 607 2.38 -5.43 23.01
CA LEU A 607 2.68 -6.44 21.99
C LEU A 607 3.77 -5.97 21.02
N LEU A 608 3.70 -4.71 20.56
CA LEU A 608 4.74 -4.13 19.72
C LEU A 608 6.09 -4.04 20.44
N ILE A 609 6.11 -3.65 21.72
CA ILE A 609 7.33 -3.63 22.54
C ILE A 609 7.90 -5.04 22.69
N ILE A 610 7.07 -6.05 22.95
CA ILE A 610 7.51 -7.46 23.07
C ILE A 610 8.15 -7.94 21.76
N CYS A 611 7.63 -7.53 20.60
CA CYS A 611 8.24 -7.86 19.31
C CYS A 611 9.54 -7.10 19.04
N ILE A 612 9.63 -5.81 19.39
CA ILE A 612 10.77 -4.95 19.05
C ILE A 612 11.94 -5.09 20.04
N LEU A 613 11.64 -5.37 21.32
CA LEU A 613 12.63 -5.42 22.40
C LEU A 613 13.76 -6.44 22.14
N PRO A 614 13.49 -7.70 21.71
CA PRO A 614 14.55 -8.66 21.38
C PRO A 614 15.49 -8.14 20.30
N PHE A 615 14.96 -7.45 19.29
CA PHE A 615 15.77 -6.80 18.26
C PHE A 615 16.61 -5.66 18.83
N ALA A 616 16.02 -4.78 19.64
CA ALA A 616 16.74 -3.66 20.26
C ALA A 616 17.90 -4.14 21.14
N LEU A 617 17.66 -5.18 21.96
CA LEU A 617 18.68 -5.80 22.80
C LEU A 617 19.77 -6.49 21.96
N PHE A 618 19.39 -7.26 20.95
CA PHE A 618 20.34 -7.91 20.06
C PHE A 618 21.18 -6.90 19.26
N TRP A 619 20.56 -5.80 18.80
CA TRP A 619 21.24 -4.70 18.12
C TRP A 619 22.25 -4.01 19.04
N ALA A 620 21.86 -3.67 20.27
CA ALA A 620 22.75 -3.08 21.27
C ALA A 620 23.94 -4.00 21.57
N TYR A 621 23.69 -5.30 21.77
CA TYR A 621 24.73 -6.31 21.94
C TYR A 621 25.67 -6.37 20.73
N ARG A 622 25.12 -6.35 19.51
CA ARG A 622 25.89 -6.39 18.28
C ARG A 622 26.77 -5.16 18.12
N GLU A 623 26.25 -3.96 18.41
CA GLU A 623 27.05 -2.73 18.31
C GLU A 623 28.12 -2.63 19.40
N ALA A 624 27.84 -3.07 20.62
CA ALA A 624 28.87 -3.22 21.65
C ALA A 624 29.99 -4.17 21.20
N ARG A 625 29.62 -5.33 20.63
CA ARG A 625 30.59 -6.29 20.07
C ARG A 625 31.35 -5.72 18.87
N ARG A 626 30.70 -4.92 18.02
CA ARG A 626 31.32 -4.26 16.88
C ARG A 626 32.31 -3.19 17.32
N ALA A 627 32.00 -2.42 18.36
CA ALA A 627 32.93 -1.46 18.96
C ALA A 627 34.18 -2.17 19.50
N SER A 628 33.99 -3.30 20.21
CA SER A 628 35.09 -4.15 20.71
C SER A 628 35.92 -4.77 19.58
N LEU A 629 35.28 -5.26 18.50
CA LEU A 629 35.99 -5.77 17.34
C LEU A 629 36.75 -4.65 16.62
N SER A 630 36.15 -3.46 16.50
CA SER A 630 36.78 -2.32 15.85
C SER A 630 38.04 -1.84 16.59
N SER A 631 38.09 -1.95 17.93
CA SER A 631 39.32 -1.64 18.68
C SER A 631 40.41 -2.67 18.42
N LYS A 632 40.09 -3.97 18.47
CA LYS A 632 41.03 -5.07 18.12
C LYS A 632 41.53 -4.96 16.68
N MET A 633 40.67 -4.58 15.75
CA MET A 633 41.04 -4.38 14.34
C MET A 633 41.96 -3.16 14.15
N HIS A 634 41.82 -2.11 14.96
CA HIS A 634 42.77 -1.00 14.95
C HIS A 634 44.15 -1.41 15.47
N GLU A 635 44.19 -2.28 16.47
CA GLU A 635 45.43 -2.83 17.01
C GLU A 635 46.15 -3.71 15.97
N LEU A 636 45.42 -4.62 15.32
CA LEU A 636 45.91 -5.39 14.17
C LEU A 636 46.41 -4.46 13.05
N TYR A 637 45.65 -3.42 12.70
CA TYR A 637 46.06 -2.45 11.68
C TYR A 637 47.38 -1.74 12.01
N ARG A 638 47.67 -1.48 13.29
CA ARG A 638 48.96 -0.89 13.70
C ARG A 638 50.12 -1.85 13.50
N GLN A 639 49.90 -3.14 13.77
CA GLN A 639 50.90 -4.21 13.65
C GLN A 639 51.17 -4.65 12.20
N LEU A 640 50.32 -4.25 11.24
CA LEU A 640 50.52 -4.55 9.82
C LEU A 640 51.83 -3.96 9.27
N THR A 641 52.40 -4.67 8.30
CA THR A 641 53.57 -4.23 7.52
C THR A 641 53.26 -2.96 6.71
N SER A 642 54.29 -2.28 6.21
CA SER A 642 54.13 -1.12 5.33
C SER A 642 53.35 -1.47 4.05
N GLU A 643 53.61 -2.64 3.45
CA GLU A 643 52.90 -3.10 2.25
C GLU A 643 51.39 -3.32 2.50
N ASP A 644 51.03 -4.00 3.59
CA ASP A 644 49.62 -4.23 3.95
C ASP A 644 48.88 -2.92 4.27
N LYS A 645 49.58 -1.95 4.85
CA LYS A 645 49.04 -0.60 5.11
C LYS A 645 48.75 0.14 3.80
N TYR A 646 49.65 0.08 2.82
CA TYR A 646 49.41 0.66 1.49
C TYR A 646 48.22 0.00 0.79
N PHE A 647 48.06 -1.32 0.93
CA PHE A 647 46.91 -2.03 0.37
C PHE A 647 45.59 -1.61 1.00
N LEU A 648 45.50 -1.52 2.32
CA LEU A 648 44.29 -1.07 3.00
C LEU A 648 43.99 0.42 2.71
N GLU A 649 45.01 1.26 2.58
CA GLU A 649 44.82 2.64 2.17
C GLU A 649 44.33 2.75 0.72
N ALA A 650 44.84 1.91 -0.18
CA ALA A 650 44.34 1.80 -1.56
C ALA A 650 42.88 1.35 -1.61
N LEU A 651 42.50 0.35 -0.81
CA LEU A 651 41.11 -0.08 -0.65
C LEU A 651 40.23 1.08 -0.17
N LEU A 652 40.66 1.79 0.87
CA LEU A 652 39.91 2.90 1.46
C LEU A 652 39.75 4.08 0.49
N GLN A 653 40.79 4.40 -0.30
CA GLN A 653 40.75 5.44 -1.31
C GLN A 653 39.89 5.02 -2.52
N SER A 654 39.93 3.75 -2.92
CA SER A 654 39.04 3.19 -3.94
C SER A 654 37.56 3.30 -3.54
N ILE A 655 37.23 3.03 -2.27
CA ILE A 655 35.86 3.19 -1.73
C ILE A 655 35.42 4.67 -1.77
N ARG A 656 36.31 5.61 -1.45
CA ARG A 656 35.99 7.06 -1.40
C ARG A 656 35.91 7.72 -2.77
N GLY A 657 36.63 7.22 -3.77
CA GLY A 657 36.68 7.78 -5.11
C GLY A 657 35.37 7.67 -5.92
N ASN A 658 34.27 7.25 -5.29
CA ASN A 658 32.95 7.05 -5.91
C ASN A 658 32.93 6.04 -7.08
N LYS A 659 33.99 5.25 -7.23
CA LYS A 659 34.11 4.17 -8.20
C LYS A 659 33.87 2.83 -7.51
N LEU A 660 33.39 1.84 -8.27
CA LEU A 660 33.21 0.47 -7.77
C LEU A 660 34.56 -0.05 -7.27
N SER A 661 34.63 -0.41 -5.99
CA SER A 661 35.86 -0.92 -5.37
C SER A 661 36.11 -2.38 -5.73
N THR A 662 36.38 -2.63 -7.01
CA THR A 662 36.82 -3.93 -7.53
C THR A 662 38.30 -4.13 -7.21
N GLY A 663 38.77 -5.38 -7.18
CA GLY A 663 40.20 -5.67 -7.01
C GLY A 663 41.09 -4.94 -8.02
N ASN A 664 40.66 -4.81 -9.29
CA ASN A 664 41.37 -4.03 -10.31
C ASN A 664 41.45 -2.54 -9.96
N SER A 665 40.37 -1.95 -9.41
CA SER A 665 40.42 -0.57 -8.94
C SER A 665 41.38 -0.41 -7.75
N ILE A 666 41.42 -1.39 -6.86
CA ILE A 666 42.30 -1.41 -5.69
C ILE A 666 43.75 -1.52 -6.15
N ALA A 667 44.08 -2.43 -7.08
CA ALA A 667 45.42 -2.58 -7.65
C ALA A 667 45.90 -1.30 -8.33
N LYS A 668 45.05 -0.65 -9.13
CA LYS A 668 45.38 0.65 -9.75
C LYS A 668 45.66 1.73 -8.71
N THR A 669 44.87 1.78 -7.64
CA THR A 669 45.07 2.77 -6.57
C THR A 669 46.30 2.43 -5.73
N TYR A 670 46.59 1.15 -5.53
CA TYR A 670 47.80 0.69 -4.86
C TYR A 670 49.06 1.08 -5.64
N ALA A 671 49.07 0.91 -6.96
CA ALA A 671 50.19 1.32 -7.81
C ALA A 671 50.46 2.83 -7.70
N LEU A 672 49.41 3.65 -7.60
CA LEU A 672 49.55 5.10 -7.41
C LEU A 672 50.15 5.46 -6.05
N ILE A 673 49.82 4.74 -4.98
CA ILE A 673 50.26 5.06 -3.61
C ILE A 673 51.66 4.49 -3.33
N SER A 674 51.87 3.21 -3.67
CA SER A 674 53.11 2.48 -3.38
C SER A 674 54.20 2.69 -4.44
N LYS A 675 53.86 3.28 -5.59
CA LYS A 675 54.71 3.35 -6.80
C LYS A 675 55.16 1.97 -7.32
N ARG A 676 54.46 0.89 -6.95
CA ARG A 676 54.74 -0.49 -7.35
C ARG A 676 53.47 -1.15 -7.88
N GLU A 677 53.57 -1.85 -9.00
CA GLU A 677 52.46 -2.65 -9.51
C GLU A 677 52.34 -3.97 -8.73
N LEU A 678 51.11 -4.36 -8.39
CA LEU A 678 50.82 -5.67 -7.83
C LEU A 678 50.65 -6.67 -8.96
N SER A 679 51.32 -7.81 -8.86
CA SER A 679 50.97 -8.94 -9.71
C SER A 679 49.56 -9.43 -9.38
N ASP A 680 48.92 -10.04 -10.37
CA ASP A 680 47.60 -10.65 -10.25
C ASP A 680 47.49 -11.63 -9.06
N ASP A 681 48.54 -12.41 -8.81
CA ASP A 681 48.60 -13.38 -7.71
C ASP A 681 48.82 -12.71 -6.36
N GLN A 682 49.63 -11.64 -6.29
CA GLN A 682 49.79 -10.84 -5.08
C GLN A 682 48.47 -10.18 -4.68
N LEU A 683 47.76 -9.58 -5.64
CA LEU A 683 46.45 -8.96 -5.40
C LEU A 683 45.44 -9.98 -4.86
N ALA A 684 45.33 -11.15 -5.50
CA ALA A 684 44.41 -12.21 -5.05
C ALA A 684 44.75 -12.68 -3.63
N ASN A 685 46.03 -12.89 -3.32
CA ASN A 685 46.49 -13.28 -1.99
C ASN A 685 46.19 -12.21 -0.93
N MET A 686 46.47 -10.93 -1.21
CA MET A 686 46.17 -9.84 -0.28
C MET A 686 44.67 -9.70 -0.01
N LEU A 687 43.82 -9.84 -1.03
CA LEU A 687 42.36 -9.84 -0.87
C LEU A 687 41.88 -11.04 -0.06
N HIS A 688 42.44 -12.22 -0.29
CA HIS A 688 42.15 -13.42 0.51
C HIS A 688 42.55 -13.26 1.98
N VAL A 689 43.73 -12.73 2.25
CA VAL A 689 44.22 -12.47 3.62
C VAL A 689 43.35 -11.42 4.29
N ALA A 690 43.02 -10.32 3.61
CA ALA A 690 42.14 -9.27 4.13
C ALA A 690 40.73 -9.80 4.43
N ARG A 691 40.22 -10.72 3.60
CA ARG A 691 38.95 -11.43 3.82
C ARG A 691 39.00 -12.33 5.06
N ARG A 692 40.02 -13.19 5.15
CA ARG A 692 40.19 -14.16 6.25
C ARG A 692 40.42 -13.49 7.60
N THR A 693 41.19 -12.40 7.61
CA THR A 693 41.47 -11.60 8.82
C THR A 693 40.30 -10.70 9.23
N GLY A 694 39.30 -10.55 8.36
CA GLY A 694 38.15 -9.67 8.60
C GLY A 694 38.44 -8.18 8.43
N LEU A 695 39.59 -7.80 7.86
CA LEU A 695 39.94 -6.40 7.55
C LEU A 695 39.07 -5.86 6.40
N ALA A 696 38.74 -6.72 5.44
CA ALA A 696 37.85 -6.42 4.33
C ALA A 696 36.67 -7.40 4.27
N ALA A 697 35.54 -6.94 3.72
CA ALA A 697 34.36 -7.73 3.45
C ALA A 697 33.93 -7.59 1.99
N GLU A 698 33.42 -8.71 1.48
CA GLU A 698 32.81 -8.79 0.17
C GLU A 698 31.39 -8.20 0.19
N ALA A 699 31.05 -7.46 -0.86
CA ALA A 699 29.71 -6.97 -1.11
C ALA A 699 29.38 -7.08 -2.60
N ILE A 700 28.09 -7.19 -2.91
CA ILE A 700 27.61 -7.18 -4.29
C ILE A 700 27.14 -5.78 -4.63
N ALA A 701 27.66 -5.26 -5.74
CA ALA A 701 27.13 -4.08 -6.41
C ALA A 701 26.34 -4.51 -7.65
N SER A 702 25.24 -3.81 -7.92
CA SER A 702 24.49 -3.97 -9.18
C SER A 702 24.92 -2.88 -10.14
N VAL A 703 25.50 -3.27 -11.27
CA VAL A 703 25.95 -2.34 -12.31
C VAL A 703 25.33 -2.78 -13.61
N ASN A 704 24.40 -1.97 -14.13
CA ASN A 704 23.59 -2.32 -15.31
C ASN A 704 22.89 -3.69 -15.19
N ASP A 705 22.43 -4.04 -13.99
CA ASP A 705 21.80 -5.32 -13.65
C ASP A 705 22.71 -6.56 -13.66
N GLU A 706 24.01 -6.35 -13.87
CA GLU A 706 25.02 -7.36 -13.61
C GLU A 706 25.52 -7.26 -12.17
N SER A 707 25.84 -8.42 -11.59
CA SER A 707 26.45 -8.52 -10.27
C SER A 707 27.97 -8.35 -10.37
N LEU A 708 28.52 -7.42 -9.59
CA LEU A 708 29.96 -7.27 -9.42
C LEU A 708 30.31 -7.39 -7.94
N LEU A 709 31.32 -8.22 -7.64
CA LEU A 709 31.98 -8.24 -6.34
C LEU A 709 32.73 -6.92 -6.13
N VAL A 710 32.44 -6.26 -5.02
CA VAL A 710 33.14 -5.07 -4.55
C VAL A 710 33.59 -5.30 -3.11
N TRP A 711 34.69 -4.65 -2.76
CA TRP A 711 35.31 -4.78 -1.44
C TRP A 711 34.95 -3.59 -0.56
N LYS A 712 34.75 -3.87 0.73
CA LYS A 712 34.49 -2.86 1.77
C LYS A 712 35.41 -3.09 2.94
N MET A 713 35.73 -2.03 3.67
CA MET A 713 36.40 -2.15 4.96
C MET A 713 35.39 -2.45 6.08
N ASN A 714 35.77 -3.33 7.01
CA ASN A 714 34.94 -3.70 8.16
C ASN A 714 35.09 -2.77 9.37
N PHE A 715 36.05 -1.85 9.35
CA PHE A 715 36.29 -0.88 10.42
C PHE A 715 36.54 0.52 9.85
N LYS A 716 36.28 1.55 10.66
CA LYS A 716 36.53 2.95 10.28
C LYS A 716 37.94 3.34 10.67
N VAL A 717 38.83 3.61 9.71
CA VAL A 717 40.18 4.13 10.01
C VAL A 717 40.05 5.58 10.48
N LYS A 718 40.29 5.84 11.78
CA LYS A 718 40.47 7.21 12.28
C LYS A 718 41.83 7.72 11.76
N ARG A 719 41.83 8.53 10.70
CA ARG A 719 43.06 9.26 10.34
C ARG A 719 43.40 10.20 11.50
N LYS A 720 44.68 10.27 11.88
CA LYS A 720 45.22 11.54 12.40
C LYS A 720 44.89 12.55 11.30
N ARG A 721 43.94 13.47 11.55
CA ARG A 721 43.82 14.65 10.69
C ARG A 721 45.24 15.18 10.57
N ALA A 722 45.79 15.26 9.36
CA ALA A 722 46.94 16.13 9.14
C ALA A 722 46.55 17.46 9.82
N PRO A 723 47.38 17.99 10.74
CA PRO A 723 47.03 19.21 11.45
C PRO A 723 46.63 20.21 10.37
N ASN A 724 45.35 20.56 10.36
CA ASN A 724 44.81 21.47 9.36
C ASN A 724 45.70 22.71 9.49
N ALA A 725 46.36 23.17 8.42
CA ALA A 725 47.31 24.27 8.53
C ALA A 725 46.68 25.51 9.22
N TYR A 726 45.35 25.62 9.13
CA TYR A 726 44.50 26.54 9.88
C TYR A 726 44.44 26.30 11.40
N ALA A 727 44.32 25.05 11.85
CA ALA A 727 44.28 24.70 13.27
C ALA A 727 45.66 24.84 13.94
N THR A 728 46.75 24.62 13.20
CA THR A 728 48.12 24.91 13.66
C THR A 728 48.32 26.42 13.79
N LYS A 729 47.89 27.21 12.79
CA LYS A 729 47.90 28.67 12.86
C LYS A 729 47.08 29.22 14.05
N ILE A 730 45.90 28.67 14.34
CA ILE A 730 45.10 29.10 15.50
C ILE A 730 45.78 28.73 16.84
N ARG A 731 46.43 27.56 16.91
CA ARG A 731 47.16 27.14 18.12
C ARG A 731 48.43 27.98 18.34
N ASP A 732 49.10 28.38 17.27
CA ASP A 732 50.24 29.31 17.32
C ASP A 732 49.79 30.75 17.63
N PHE A 733 48.65 31.19 17.09
CA PHE A 733 48.02 32.48 17.46
C PHE A 733 47.67 32.53 18.95
N ARG A 734 47.16 31.43 19.51
CA ARG A 734 46.84 31.33 20.95
C ARG A 734 48.09 31.37 21.82
N LYS A 735 49.21 30.80 21.37
CA LYS A 735 50.51 30.89 22.07
C LYS A 735 51.09 32.32 22.04
N ILE A 736 50.91 33.05 20.94
CA ILE A 736 51.34 34.46 20.82
C ILE A 736 50.45 35.37 21.69
N PHE A 737 49.15 35.08 21.81
CA PHE A 737 48.26 35.87 22.66
C PHE A 737 48.49 35.62 24.15
N LEU A 738 48.77 34.38 24.55
CA LEU A 738 49.03 34.02 25.95
C LEU A 738 50.42 34.46 26.43
N SER A 739 51.43 34.57 25.54
CA SER A 739 52.74 35.12 25.91
C SER A 739 52.77 36.64 26.03
N ARG A 740 51.76 37.34 25.48
CA ARG A 740 51.58 38.80 25.63
C ARG A 740 50.74 39.20 26.85
N SER A 741 50.02 38.28 27.49
CA SER A 741 49.26 38.59 28.72
C SER A 741 50.05 38.34 30.02
N GLN A 742 51.33 38.00 29.92
CA GLN A 742 52.24 37.78 31.06
C GLN A 742 53.52 38.64 31.00
N ARG A 743 53.50 39.73 30.22
CA ARG A 743 54.51 40.80 30.27
C ARG A 743 53.88 42.12 30.62
#